data_AF-A0A520LX96-F1
#
_entry.id   AF-A0A520LX96-F1
#
_cell.length_a   1.000
_cell.length_b   1.000
_cell.length_c   1.000
_cell.angle_alpha   90.00
_cell.angle_beta   90.00
_cell.angle_gamma   90.00
#
_symmetry.space_group_name_H-M   'P 1'
#
loop_
_entity.id
_entity.type
_entity.pdbx_description
1 polymer ?
#
loop_
_entity_poly.entity_id
_entity_poly.type
_entity_poly.pdbx_seq_one_letter_code
_entity_poly.pdbx_strand_id
1 'polypeptide(L)'
;MLFRNLFASFSVVSFLSLLFVGVNLLFAVDLDKETQDFLKKHTPKILKIISEAEAKKYSEILIEAEQRIEEIREEYKEAEEEDGKELAHWVARLADNFSAMEYQMWKIEEGNISEAEGEEIIGELLIEHLGLRNKMDTELIDRLIEEGEEEEAESMREEIEWRKESSEEAAHELFEELFGEGEEEEEEEEEEEEGPVYEAPDNEDLQKANDLNGVSYEYKKHILPTLTKYCLDCHDAENAKGDIDLESALSRRPLVRDRPLWENVAERIRNGDMPPKNKDRPDDEESLRLRKWISNEVNLFDYSQVKAPGHVPARRLSREEYNRTIRDLIGLDLRPADQFPMDFTGTSGFSNSANTLFLHTAHLDRYMSAAETVIDAAQKDKSVWSRLTDNENVKQSLRRFARLAFRRPPTDMEMDSYLSHYQTQKTKGKNDKEALGTVMKVILVSPNFLLKAEQLSSVGKDTRVGQYDMASRLSYFLWASAPDQELLSLADKKQLHDTKTIRDQILRMLKDSRSESLGRIFASEWLSTDDVGPRIRKDPIDNPWCTETLMAAMREETSLFFHSLVMKNDPIERLIDSNYTFLNAELAEYYRVPNIEGKHMRRVKINTRQRGGILGHASVLATTSFPHRTSPVLRGTWILTTLLGTPPPPPPPDVPEIEVGGGRRAVSTLREKLEVHRDSKRCAGCHSQIDPLGFALENYSEFGRWRNGVDNRGELPNGARFRGPQGLKMALIDTRLDDLGKQLIRKMLSYALGRQLEYYDEAVVREIAERLKGSGYPLKDMVLEIGLSYPFTTKRVPAELSNKTNS
;
A
#
# COMPACT_ATOMS: atom_id res chain seq x y z
N MET A 1 1.50 -0.57 49.50
CA MET A 1 2.91 -0.41 49.05
C MET A 1 3.03 -0.68 47.54
N LEU A 2 2.23 -1.58 46.97
CA LEU A 2 2.12 -1.81 45.51
C LEU A 2 1.43 -0.66 44.74
N PHE A 3 0.34 -0.08 45.27
CA PHE A 3 -0.34 1.07 44.62
C PHE A 3 0.50 2.36 44.55
N ARG A 4 1.56 2.45 45.36
CA ARG A 4 2.33 3.68 45.58
C ARG A 4 3.23 4.11 44.41
N ASN A 5 3.41 3.21 43.43
CA ASN A 5 4.14 3.48 42.19
C ASN A 5 3.22 3.78 41.01
N LEU A 6 1.91 3.53 41.13
CA LEU A 6 0.94 3.73 40.06
C LEU A 6 0.43 5.16 39.95
N PHE A 7 0.21 5.81 41.10
CA PHE A 7 -0.34 7.17 41.14
C PHE A 7 0.68 8.26 40.79
N ALA A 8 1.98 7.94 40.85
CA ALA A 8 3.06 8.87 40.52
C ALA A 8 3.07 9.32 39.04
N SER A 9 2.30 8.63 38.17
CA SER A 9 2.23 8.85 36.73
C SER A 9 0.89 9.42 36.24
N PHE A 10 -0.07 9.67 37.13
CA PHE A 10 -1.40 10.15 36.72
C PHE A 10 -1.42 11.69 36.58
N SER A 11 -1.78 12.15 35.40
CA SER A 11 -2.34 13.48 35.17
C SER A 11 -3.68 13.25 34.48
N VAL A 12 -4.82 13.32 35.18
CA VAL A 12 -6.13 13.17 34.55
C VAL A 12 -6.38 14.39 33.66
N VAL A 13 -5.97 14.26 32.40
CA VAL A 13 -6.49 15.04 31.30
C VAL A 13 -7.35 14.11 30.44
N SER A 14 -8.34 13.49 31.08
CA SER A 14 -9.43 12.80 30.38
C SER A 14 -10.83 13.23 30.81
N PHE A 15 -10.99 14.37 31.51
CA PHE A 15 -12.32 14.93 31.76
C PHE A 15 -12.54 16.44 31.50
N LEU A 16 -11.58 17.18 30.96
CA LEU A 16 -11.77 18.62 30.68
C LEU A 16 -11.67 18.94 29.19
N SER A 17 -12.66 18.48 28.44
CA SER A 17 -12.99 19.04 27.15
C SER A 17 -14.46 19.46 27.07
N LEU A 18 -14.82 20.55 27.75
CA LEU A 18 -15.90 21.46 27.33
C LEU A 18 -15.74 22.86 27.93
N LEU A 19 -15.99 23.86 27.07
CA LEU A 19 -15.69 25.29 27.21
C LEU A 19 -16.37 26.00 28.40
N PHE A 20 -15.62 26.92 29.03
CA PHE A 20 -16.07 27.95 29.98
C PHE A 20 -17.32 28.74 29.54
N VAL A 21 -18.31 28.86 30.43
CA VAL A 21 -19.15 30.08 30.56
C VAL A 21 -19.35 30.39 32.03
N GLY A 22 -18.81 31.52 32.48
CA GLY A 22 -19.05 32.04 33.82
C GLY A 22 -20.52 32.41 34.03
N VAL A 23 -21.23 31.63 34.84
CA VAL A 23 -22.41 32.06 35.59
C VAL A 23 -22.36 31.34 36.96
N ASN A 24 -22.17 32.11 38.03
CA ASN A 24 -22.41 31.63 39.39
C ASN A 24 -23.92 31.38 39.56
N LEU A 25 -24.39 30.20 39.16
CA LEU A 25 -25.69 29.66 39.56
C LEU A 25 -25.42 28.67 40.69
N LEU A 26 -26.11 28.86 41.82
CA LEU A 26 -26.18 27.86 42.88
C LEU A 26 -26.93 26.65 42.32
N PHE A 27 -26.20 25.65 41.84
CA PHE A 27 -26.78 24.35 41.49
C PHE A 27 -26.91 23.54 42.78
N ALA A 28 -28.15 23.28 43.21
CA ALA A 28 -28.47 22.18 44.09
C ALA A 28 -29.12 21.12 43.20
N VAL A 29 -28.73 19.86 43.36
CA VAL A 29 -29.23 18.78 42.52
C VAL A 29 -30.64 18.44 43.02
N ASP A 30 -31.68 18.92 42.34
CA ASP A 30 -33.08 18.74 42.77
C ASP A 30 -33.59 17.35 42.40
N LEU A 31 -33.21 16.34 43.21
CA LEU A 31 -33.64 14.96 43.03
C LEU A 31 -35.07 14.76 43.50
N ASP A 32 -35.93 14.28 42.61
CA ASP A 32 -37.26 13.82 42.98
C ASP A 32 -37.21 12.63 43.97
N LYS A 33 -38.31 12.39 44.68
CA LYS A 33 -38.37 11.39 45.74
C LYS A 33 -38.10 9.96 45.24
N GLU A 34 -38.51 9.63 44.02
CA GLU A 34 -38.29 8.31 43.42
C GLU A 34 -36.80 8.11 43.15
N THR A 35 -36.14 9.12 42.58
CA THR A 35 -34.69 9.13 42.36
C THR A 35 -33.94 9.03 43.68
N GLN A 36 -34.31 9.79 44.71
CA GLN A 36 -33.66 9.69 46.02
C GLN A 36 -33.78 8.30 46.65
N ASP A 37 -34.95 7.66 46.53
CA ASP A 37 -35.17 6.32 47.10
C ASP A 37 -34.44 5.24 46.27
N PHE A 38 -34.30 5.44 44.95
CA PHE A 38 -33.44 4.62 44.09
C PHE A 38 -31.98 4.71 44.52
N LEU A 39 -31.40 5.91 44.62
CA LEU A 39 -29.99 6.08 44.99
C LEU A 39 -29.70 5.53 46.39
N LYS A 40 -30.59 5.76 47.37
CA LYS A 40 -30.42 5.18 48.73
C LYS A 40 -30.30 3.66 48.72
N LYS A 41 -30.99 3.01 47.79
CA LYS A 41 -31.06 1.55 47.72
C LYS A 41 -29.95 0.97 46.84
N HIS A 42 -29.62 1.62 45.73
CA HIS A 42 -28.76 1.06 44.68
C HIS A 42 -27.42 1.77 44.58
N THR A 43 -27.35 3.09 44.80
CA THR A 43 -26.11 3.88 44.64
C THR A 43 -25.87 4.89 45.78
N PRO A 44 -25.69 4.42 47.03
CA PRO A 44 -25.56 5.29 48.19
C PRO A 44 -24.25 6.10 48.22
N LYS A 45 -23.20 5.70 47.50
CA LYS A 45 -21.96 6.49 47.45
C LYS A 45 -22.14 7.74 46.59
N ILE A 46 -22.81 7.64 45.43
CA ILE A 46 -23.17 8.81 44.61
C ILE A 46 -24.01 9.81 45.42
N LEU A 47 -24.96 9.35 46.23
CA LEU A 47 -25.73 10.23 47.11
C LEU A 47 -24.85 10.96 48.15
N LYS A 48 -23.80 10.29 48.64
CA LYS A 48 -22.82 10.90 49.55
C LYS A 48 -21.94 11.92 48.82
N ILE A 49 -21.51 11.63 47.58
CA ILE A 49 -20.75 12.53 46.72
C ILE A 49 -21.53 13.82 46.48
N ILE A 50 -22.81 13.72 46.10
CA ILE A 50 -23.69 14.89 45.91
C ILE A 50 -23.79 15.72 47.19
N SER A 51 -24.06 15.06 48.32
CA SER A 51 -24.17 15.76 49.61
C SER A 51 -22.89 16.51 49.99
N GLU A 52 -21.72 15.92 49.71
CA GLU A 52 -20.41 16.53 49.95
C GLU A 52 -20.13 17.68 48.96
N ALA A 53 -20.40 17.47 47.67
CA ALA A 53 -20.22 18.44 46.61
C ALA A 53 -21.13 19.66 46.80
N GLU A 54 -22.38 19.50 47.25
CA GLU A 54 -23.26 20.62 47.62
C GLU A 54 -22.73 21.42 48.81
N ALA A 55 -22.27 20.73 49.85
CA ALA A 55 -21.72 21.36 51.05
C ALA A 55 -20.43 22.15 50.76
N LYS A 56 -19.62 21.66 49.83
CA LYS A 56 -18.34 22.25 49.42
C LYS A 56 -18.43 23.16 48.20
N LYS A 57 -19.58 23.17 47.52
CA LYS A 57 -19.88 23.92 46.29
C LYS A 57 -19.01 23.50 45.09
N TYR A 58 -18.82 22.21 44.90
CA TYR A 58 -18.14 21.64 43.73
C TYR A 58 -19.12 21.53 42.55
N SER A 59 -19.32 22.62 41.82
CA SER A 59 -20.36 22.70 40.78
C SER A 59 -20.16 21.72 39.62
N GLU A 60 -18.92 21.39 39.27
CA GLU A 60 -18.60 20.41 38.22
C GLU A 60 -19.03 19.00 38.61
N ILE A 61 -18.70 18.57 39.83
CA ILE A 61 -19.09 17.27 40.38
C ILE A 61 -20.61 17.11 40.49
N LEU A 62 -21.33 18.21 40.75
CA LEU A 62 -22.80 18.17 40.79
C LEU A 62 -23.41 17.93 39.41
N ILE A 63 -22.82 18.50 38.35
CA ILE A 63 -23.27 18.30 36.96
C ILE A 63 -22.99 16.87 36.51
N GLU A 64 -21.80 16.35 36.82
CA GLU A 64 -21.40 14.98 36.49
C GLU A 64 -22.26 13.95 37.24
N ALA A 65 -22.54 14.19 38.52
CA ALA A 65 -23.40 13.32 39.30
C ALA A 65 -24.84 13.28 38.74
N GLU A 66 -25.38 14.39 38.23
CA GLU A 66 -26.68 14.41 37.56
C GLU A 66 -26.71 13.52 36.32
N GLN A 67 -25.70 13.64 35.44
CA GLN A 67 -25.59 12.81 34.24
C GLN A 67 -25.43 11.33 34.59
N ARG A 68 -24.56 11.02 35.56
CA ARG A 68 -24.30 9.64 35.97
C ARG A 68 -25.52 8.97 36.61
N ILE A 69 -26.38 9.74 37.28
CA ILE A 69 -27.65 9.22 37.82
C ILE A 69 -28.60 8.80 36.68
N GLU A 70 -28.66 9.57 35.59
CA GLU A 70 -29.52 9.23 34.44
C GLU A 70 -29.04 7.93 33.79
N GLU A 71 -27.74 7.82 33.51
CA GLU A 71 -27.12 6.63 32.93
C GLU A 71 -27.34 5.38 33.79
N ILE A 72 -27.05 5.44 35.08
CA ILE A 72 -27.18 4.27 35.97
C ILE A 72 -28.64 3.82 36.09
N ARG A 73 -29.60 4.75 35.99
CA ARG A 73 -31.03 4.40 36.01
C ARG A 73 -31.47 3.72 34.72
N GLU A 74 -30.91 4.12 33.59
CA GLU A 74 -31.14 3.47 32.30
C GLU A 74 -30.52 2.07 32.29
N GLU A 75 -29.23 1.95 32.63
CA GLU A 75 -28.52 0.67 32.77
C GLU A 75 -29.23 -0.28 33.74
N TYR A 76 -29.69 0.23 34.91
CA TYR A 76 -30.44 -0.57 35.86
C TYR A 76 -31.76 -1.09 35.29
N LYS A 77 -32.48 -0.26 34.51
CA LYS A 77 -33.76 -0.64 33.95
C LYS A 77 -33.58 -1.68 32.85
N GLU A 78 -32.58 -1.52 32.00
CA GLU A 78 -32.22 -2.50 30.97
C GLU A 78 -31.85 -3.84 31.61
N ALA A 79 -30.93 -3.83 32.58
CA ALA A 79 -30.55 -5.03 33.33
C ALA A 79 -31.72 -5.65 34.13
N GLU A 80 -32.68 -4.85 34.61
CA GLU A 80 -33.87 -5.38 35.30
C GLU A 80 -34.80 -6.11 34.32
N GLU A 81 -34.95 -5.59 33.09
CA GLU A 81 -35.77 -6.17 32.04
C GLU A 81 -35.15 -7.45 31.47
N GLU A 82 -33.83 -7.48 31.30
CA GLU A 82 -33.09 -8.60 30.71
C GLU A 82 -32.72 -9.68 31.74
N ASP A 83 -32.20 -9.26 32.89
CA ASP A 83 -31.51 -10.13 33.85
C ASP A 83 -32.14 -10.17 35.25
N GLY A 84 -33.21 -9.41 35.46
CA GLY A 84 -33.93 -9.35 36.72
C GLY A 84 -33.30 -8.44 37.78
N LYS A 85 -34.09 -8.17 38.82
CA LYS A 85 -33.81 -7.15 39.85
C LYS A 85 -32.51 -7.34 40.63
N GLU A 86 -32.06 -8.58 40.79
CA GLU A 86 -30.87 -8.91 41.59
C GLU A 86 -29.60 -8.52 40.82
N LEU A 87 -29.48 -8.89 39.54
CA LEU A 87 -28.34 -8.52 38.71
C LEU A 87 -28.30 -7.02 38.44
N ALA A 88 -29.44 -6.42 38.11
CA ALA A 88 -29.58 -4.98 37.96
C ALA A 88 -29.10 -4.22 39.21
N HIS A 89 -29.39 -4.74 40.41
CA HIS A 89 -28.87 -4.17 41.64
C HIS A 89 -27.35 -4.21 41.71
N TRP A 90 -26.70 -5.32 41.33
CA TRP A 90 -25.24 -5.44 41.34
C TRP A 90 -24.57 -4.55 40.30
N VAL A 91 -25.14 -4.42 39.10
CA VAL A 91 -24.67 -3.49 38.06
C VAL A 91 -24.67 -2.05 38.57
N ALA A 92 -25.79 -1.60 39.14
CA ALA A 92 -25.86 -0.25 39.73
C ALA A 92 -24.87 -0.07 40.90
N ARG A 93 -24.61 -1.12 41.69
CA ARG A 93 -23.62 -1.09 42.78
C ARG A 93 -22.17 -1.01 42.28
N LEU A 94 -21.85 -1.63 41.15
CA LEU A 94 -20.54 -1.52 40.50
C LEU A 94 -20.33 -0.09 40.00
N ALA A 95 -21.33 0.49 39.34
CA ALA A 95 -21.31 1.88 38.89
C ALA A 95 -21.19 2.89 40.05
N ASP A 96 -21.90 2.65 41.17
CA ASP A 96 -21.79 3.45 42.41
C ASP A 96 -20.38 3.42 43.00
N ASN A 97 -19.74 2.25 42.95
CA ASN A 97 -18.40 2.06 43.49
C ASN A 97 -17.34 2.68 42.58
N PHE A 98 -17.47 2.54 41.25
CA PHE A 98 -16.61 3.20 40.26
C PHE A 98 -16.66 4.72 40.37
N SER A 99 -17.87 5.30 40.43
CA SER A 99 -18.04 6.76 40.59
C SER A 99 -17.39 7.29 41.87
N ALA A 100 -17.30 6.45 42.92
CA ALA A 100 -16.62 6.82 44.15
C ALA A 100 -15.09 6.81 44.03
N MET A 101 -14.52 5.96 43.17
CA MET A 101 -13.09 5.93 42.84
C MET A 101 -12.71 7.19 42.06
N GLU A 102 -13.46 7.50 41.00
CA GLU A 102 -13.26 8.72 40.20
C GLU A 102 -13.31 9.97 41.08
N TYR A 103 -14.28 10.03 41.99
CA TYR A 103 -14.36 11.14 42.94
C TYR A 103 -13.17 11.21 43.91
N GLN A 104 -12.57 10.09 44.29
CA GLN A 104 -11.32 10.13 45.07
C GLN A 104 -10.16 10.65 44.22
N MET A 105 -10.06 10.20 42.97
CA MET A 105 -9.01 10.63 42.05
C MET A 105 -9.08 12.15 41.83
N TRP A 106 -10.26 12.68 41.50
CA TRP A 106 -10.48 14.13 41.40
C TRP A 106 -10.07 14.89 42.67
N LYS A 107 -10.35 14.34 43.87
CA LYS A 107 -9.90 14.96 45.13
C LYS A 107 -8.38 14.96 45.32
N ILE A 108 -7.67 13.98 44.78
CA ILE A 108 -6.20 13.96 44.80
C ILE A 108 -5.67 15.11 43.92
N GLU A 109 -6.23 15.25 42.72
CA GLU A 109 -5.78 16.22 41.72
C GLU A 109 -6.02 17.67 42.11
N GLU A 110 -7.20 17.95 42.65
CA GLU A 110 -7.53 19.27 43.21
C GLU A 110 -6.80 19.56 44.53
N GLY A 111 -5.96 18.61 45.00
CA GLY A 111 -5.20 18.72 46.25
C GLY A 111 -6.08 18.76 47.50
N ASN A 112 -7.31 18.24 47.41
CA ASN A 112 -8.27 18.18 48.51
C ASN A 112 -7.94 17.09 49.53
N ILE A 113 -7.28 16.01 49.09
CA ILE A 113 -6.70 14.95 49.94
C ILE A 113 -5.27 14.66 49.48
N SER A 114 -4.46 14.03 50.33
CA SER A 114 -3.12 13.60 49.92
C SER A 114 -3.19 12.36 49.02
N GLU A 115 -2.22 12.20 48.12
CA GLU A 115 -2.09 11.03 47.24
C GLU A 115 -2.11 9.71 48.04
N ALA A 116 -1.33 9.62 49.12
CA ALA A 116 -1.32 8.44 49.99
C ALA A 116 -2.67 8.15 50.67
N GLU A 117 -3.45 9.18 51.01
CA GLU A 117 -4.80 9.02 51.57
C GLU A 117 -5.81 8.60 50.50
N GLY A 118 -5.70 9.16 49.30
CA GLY A 118 -6.52 8.78 48.15
C GLY A 118 -6.26 7.35 47.67
N GLU A 119 -4.99 6.94 47.59
CA GLU A 119 -4.57 5.58 47.27
C GLU A 119 -5.17 4.53 48.20
N GLU A 120 -5.16 4.80 49.51
CA GLU A 120 -5.71 3.88 50.50
C GLU A 120 -7.23 3.70 50.29
N ILE A 121 -7.95 4.80 50.07
CA ILE A 121 -9.40 4.76 49.83
C ILE A 121 -9.74 4.08 48.49
N ILE A 122 -8.98 4.37 47.43
CA ILE A 122 -9.19 3.74 46.10
C ILE A 122 -8.89 2.24 46.17
N GLY A 123 -7.83 1.84 46.88
CA GLY A 123 -7.51 0.44 47.12
C GLY A 123 -8.64 -0.32 47.83
N GLU A 124 -9.25 0.28 48.86
CA GLU A 124 -10.43 -0.28 49.53
C GLU A 124 -11.64 -0.39 48.58
N LEU A 125 -11.87 0.63 47.76
CA LEU A 125 -12.96 0.64 46.78
C LEU A 125 -12.75 -0.44 45.71
N LEU A 126 -11.53 -0.69 45.23
CA LEU A 126 -11.20 -1.73 44.25
C LEU A 126 -11.48 -3.12 44.79
N ILE A 127 -11.12 -3.37 46.05
CA ILE A 127 -11.42 -4.64 46.72
C ILE A 127 -12.95 -4.81 46.89
N GLU A 128 -13.67 -3.74 47.23
CA GLU A 128 -15.14 -3.77 47.25
C GLU A 128 -15.72 -4.05 45.85
N HIS A 129 -15.15 -3.45 44.80
CA HIS A 129 -15.55 -3.64 43.40
C HIS A 129 -15.41 -5.09 42.96
N LEU A 130 -14.26 -5.72 43.23
CA LEU A 130 -14.03 -7.14 42.99
C LEU A 130 -15.03 -8.01 43.76
N GLY A 131 -15.34 -7.63 45.00
CA GLY A 131 -16.35 -8.31 45.81
C GLY A 131 -17.77 -8.23 45.20
N LEU A 132 -18.11 -7.12 44.55
CA LEU A 132 -19.37 -6.95 43.81
C LEU A 132 -19.37 -7.74 42.50
N ARG A 133 -18.27 -7.70 41.74
CA ARG A 133 -18.09 -8.46 40.49
C ARG A 133 -18.20 -9.97 40.76
N ASN A 134 -17.58 -10.46 41.82
CA ASN A 134 -17.69 -11.86 42.23
C ASN A 134 -19.14 -12.29 42.57
N LYS A 135 -19.96 -11.41 43.14
CA LYS A 135 -21.38 -11.72 43.40
C LYS A 135 -22.18 -11.78 42.10
N MET A 136 -21.91 -10.86 41.19
CA MET A 136 -22.52 -10.83 39.86
C MET A 136 -22.14 -12.09 39.07
N ASP A 137 -20.85 -12.43 39.02
CA ASP A 137 -20.34 -13.61 38.34
C ASP A 137 -20.88 -14.91 38.95
N THR A 138 -21.10 -14.95 40.27
CA THR A 138 -21.75 -16.10 40.94
C THR A 138 -23.19 -16.30 40.45
N GLU A 139 -23.95 -15.22 40.29
CA GLU A 139 -25.33 -15.28 39.78
C GLU A 139 -25.38 -15.71 38.31
N LEU A 140 -24.40 -15.28 37.50
CA LEU A 140 -24.27 -15.67 36.10
C LEU A 140 -23.88 -17.15 35.94
N ILE A 141 -22.99 -17.66 36.79
CA ILE A 141 -22.59 -19.08 36.81
C ILE A 141 -23.81 -20.00 36.98
N ASP A 142 -24.73 -19.66 37.86
CA ASP A 142 -25.90 -20.50 38.10
C ASP A 142 -26.82 -20.55 36.86
N ARG A 143 -26.89 -19.47 36.07
CA ARG A 143 -27.61 -19.46 34.77
C ARG A 143 -26.88 -20.23 33.69
N LEU A 144 -25.57 -20.06 33.55
CA LEU A 144 -24.76 -20.80 32.58
C LEU A 144 -24.90 -22.32 32.78
N ILE A 145 -25.00 -22.77 34.03
CA ILE A 145 -25.26 -24.17 34.36
C ILE A 145 -26.67 -24.60 33.92
N GLU A 146 -27.69 -23.76 34.10
CA GLU A 146 -29.05 -24.02 33.61
C GLU A 146 -29.13 -24.07 32.07
N GLU A 147 -28.28 -23.31 31.38
CA GLU A 147 -28.17 -23.23 29.92
C GLU A 147 -27.29 -24.33 29.31
N GLY A 148 -26.58 -25.10 30.14
CA GLY A 148 -25.75 -26.24 29.73
C GLY A 148 -24.29 -25.91 29.40
N GLU A 149 -23.81 -24.73 29.79
CA GLU A 149 -22.47 -24.20 29.55
C GLU A 149 -21.54 -24.46 30.76
N GLU A 150 -21.36 -25.74 31.10
CA GLU A 150 -20.63 -26.16 32.31
C GLU A 150 -19.14 -25.76 32.31
N GLU A 151 -18.49 -25.73 31.13
CA GLU A 151 -17.06 -25.37 31.00
C GLU A 151 -16.81 -23.88 31.24
N GLU A 152 -17.71 -23.02 30.79
CA GLU A 152 -17.64 -21.57 30.99
C GLU A 152 -17.96 -21.22 32.45
N ALA A 153 -18.96 -21.90 33.04
CA ALA A 153 -19.26 -21.82 34.46
C ALA A 153 -18.07 -22.25 35.35
N GLU A 154 -17.31 -23.29 34.95
CA GLU A 154 -16.11 -23.73 35.68
C GLU A 154 -14.99 -22.70 35.60
N SER A 155 -14.74 -22.11 34.41
CA SER A 155 -13.75 -21.05 34.24
C SER A 155 -14.06 -19.82 35.11
N MET A 156 -15.33 -19.39 35.17
CA MET A 156 -15.72 -18.26 36.02
C MET A 156 -15.58 -18.59 37.51
N ARG A 157 -15.82 -19.84 37.93
CA ARG A 157 -15.59 -20.26 39.33
C ARG A 157 -14.12 -20.17 39.73
N GLU A 158 -13.22 -20.60 38.85
CA GLU A 158 -11.78 -20.49 39.07
C GLU A 158 -11.32 -19.04 39.15
N GLU A 159 -11.87 -18.15 38.31
CA GLU A 159 -11.56 -16.72 38.36
C GLU A 159 -12.02 -16.06 39.66
N ILE A 160 -13.23 -16.40 40.15
CA ILE A 160 -13.72 -15.95 41.45
C ILE A 160 -12.82 -16.45 42.58
N GLU A 161 -12.36 -17.70 42.51
CA GLU A 161 -11.45 -18.28 43.52
C GLU A 161 -10.10 -17.55 43.52
N TRP A 162 -9.52 -17.30 42.34
CA TRP A 162 -8.29 -16.53 42.21
C TRP A 162 -8.42 -15.11 42.77
N ARG A 163 -9.48 -14.37 42.41
CA ARG A 163 -9.73 -13.02 42.95
C ARG A 163 -9.87 -13.00 44.48
N LYS A 164 -10.35 -14.09 45.09
CA LYS A 164 -10.46 -14.25 46.56
C LYS A 164 -9.12 -14.58 47.21
N GLU A 165 -8.29 -15.39 46.55
CA GLU A 165 -6.98 -15.81 47.06
C GLU A 165 -5.90 -14.74 46.86
N SER A 166 -6.03 -13.92 45.80
CA SER A 166 -5.04 -12.94 45.35
C SER A 166 -5.64 -11.53 45.25
N SER A 167 -6.40 -11.10 46.26
CA SER A 167 -7.23 -9.88 46.17
C SER A 167 -6.45 -8.59 45.93
N GLU A 168 -5.19 -8.49 46.39
CA GLU A 168 -4.34 -7.32 46.12
C GLU A 168 -3.83 -7.29 44.67
N GLU A 169 -3.49 -8.43 44.09
CA GLU A 169 -3.02 -8.56 42.70
C GLU A 169 -4.18 -8.36 41.72
N ALA A 170 -5.34 -8.95 42.02
CA ALA A 170 -6.57 -8.72 41.27
C ALA A 170 -7.03 -7.25 41.32
N ALA A 171 -6.82 -6.56 42.45
CA ALA A 171 -7.15 -5.13 42.57
C ALA A 171 -6.19 -4.26 41.76
N HIS A 172 -4.93 -4.67 41.64
CA HIS A 172 -3.94 -4.01 40.80
C HIS A 172 -4.27 -4.17 39.31
N GLU A 173 -4.57 -5.39 38.85
CA GLU A 173 -5.00 -5.63 37.47
C GLU A 173 -6.29 -4.89 37.13
N LEU A 174 -7.26 -4.86 38.05
CA LEU A 174 -8.49 -4.11 37.86
C LEU A 174 -8.24 -2.59 37.79
N PHE A 175 -7.28 -2.07 38.56
CA PHE A 175 -6.91 -0.65 38.49
C PHE A 175 -6.31 -0.30 37.12
N GLU A 176 -5.45 -1.14 36.58
CA GLU A 176 -4.92 -1.00 35.20
C GLU A 176 -6.02 -1.11 34.14
N GLU A 177 -6.96 -2.04 34.30
CA GLU A 177 -8.11 -2.21 33.39
C GLU A 177 -9.01 -0.96 33.37
N LEU A 178 -9.27 -0.38 34.55
CA LEU A 178 -10.21 0.73 34.72
C LEU A 178 -9.59 2.11 34.46
N PHE A 179 -8.33 2.30 34.85
CA PHE A 179 -7.67 3.61 34.89
C PHE A 179 -6.31 3.63 34.18
N GLY A 180 -5.81 2.51 33.68
CA GLY A 180 -4.57 2.48 32.90
C GLY A 180 -4.72 3.34 31.65
N GLU A 181 -4.04 4.48 31.62
CA GLU A 181 -3.95 5.30 30.43
C GLU A 181 -3.16 4.52 29.38
N GLY A 182 -3.71 4.38 28.17
CA GLY A 182 -2.91 4.01 27.01
C GLY A 182 -1.89 5.11 26.78
N GLU A 183 -0.71 4.98 27.40
CA GLU A 183 0.30 6.02 27.55
C GLU A 183 0.53 6.82 26.25
N GLU A 184 0.08 8.07 26.26
CA GLU A 184 0.76 9.14 25.57
C GLU A 184 2.07 9.38 26.32
N GLU A 185 3.15 8.72 25.90
CA GLU A 185 4.50 9.07 26.34
C GLU A 185 4.81 10.51 25.90
N GLU A 186 4.70 11.45 26.84
CA GLU A 186 5.53 12.64 26.83
C GLU A 186 7.00 12.22 26.86
N GLU A 187 7.83 13.03 26.20
CA GLU A 187 9.25 12.82 25.93
C GLU A 187 10.07 12.52 27.19
N GLU A 188 10.12 11.25 27.63
CA GLU A 188 11.19 10.74 28.49
C GLU A 188 12.26 10.05 27.64
N GLU A 189 13.50 10.44 27.91
CA GLU A 189 14.70 10.03 27.19
C GLU A 189 14.76 8.50 27.07
N GLU A 190 14.94 8.00 25.83
CA GLU A 190 15.20 6.61 25.48
C GLU A 190 16.03 5.93 26.59
N GLU A 191 15.43 5.08 27.44
CA GLU A 191 16.18 3.98 28.02
C GLU A 191 16.68 3.17 26.83
N GLU A 192 17.94 3.40 26.46
CA GLU A 192 18.62 2.71 25.37
C GLU A 192 18.42 1.21 25.57
N GLU A 193 17.55 0.57 24.77
CA GLU A 193 17.59 -0.89 24.60
C GLU A 193 19.02 -1.22 24.13
N GLU A 194 19.92 -1.58 25.06
CA GLU A 194 21.36 -1.73 24.86
C GLU A 194 21.65 -2.57 23.61
N GLY A 195 22.06 -1.91 22.52
CA GLY A 195 22.36 -2.55 21.24
C GLY A 195 22.27 -1.59 20.04
N PRO A 196 22.83 -1.95 18.88
CA PRO A 196 22.66 -1.16 17.66
C PRO A 196 21.25 -1.32 17.05
N VAL A 197 20.77 -0.30 16.35
CA VAL A 197 19.47 -0.32 15.63
C VAL A 197 19.50 -1.30 14.43
N TYR A 198 20.70 -1.61 13.94
CA TYR A 198 20.96 -2.55 12.87
C TYR A 198 22.29 -3.29 13.10
N GLU A 199 22.26 -4.61 12.94
CA GLU A 199 23.44 -5.48 12.92
C GLU A 199 23.52 -6.15 11.54
N ALA A 200 24.68 -5.97 10.90
CA ALA A 200 24.97 -6.60 9.61
C ALA A 200 25.10 -8.13 9.78
N PRO A 201 24.82 -8.91 8.72
CA PRO A 201 24.95 -10.37 8.77
C PRO A 201 26.42 -10.80 8.94
N ASP A 202 26.66 -11.81 9.77
CA ASP A 202 27.99 -12.38 9.97
C ASP A 202 28.46 -13.21 8.76
N ASN A 203 29.78 -13.28 8.53
CA ASN A 203 30.38 -14.03 7.42
C ASN A 203 30.04 -15.54 7.44
N GLU A 204 29.82 -16.12 8.62
CA GLU A 204 29.41 -17.53 8.74
C GLU A 204 27.95 -17.75 8.29
N ASP A 205 27.06 -16.78 8.54
CA ASP A 205 25.65 -16.88 8.14
C ASP A 205 25.46 -16.66 6.63
N LEU A 206 26.30 -15.82 6.02
CA LEU A 206 26.43 -15.71 4.57
C LEU A 206 26.87 -17.03 3.90
N GLN A 207 27.69 -17.85 4.58
CA GLN A 207 28.10 -19.16 4.08
C GLN A 207 27.02 -20.23 4.26
N LYS A 208 26.27 -20.22 5.37
CA LYS A 208 25.13 -21.13 5.61
C LYS A 208 23.99 -20.92 4.60
N ALA A 209 23.80 -19.70 4.08
CA ALA A 209 22.75 -19.38 3.12
C ALA A 209 22.90 -20.03 1.74
N ASN A 210 24.06 -20.63 1.41
CA ASN A 210 24.38 -21.10 0.06
C ASN A 210 24.66 -22.62 0.01
N ASP A 211 23.66 -23.40 0.40
CA ASP A 211 23.64 -24.88 0.45
C ASP A 211 23.93 -25.56 -0.90
N LEU A 212 23.88 -24.81 -2.00
CA LEU A 212 24.14 -25.29 -3.36
C LEU A 212 25.62 -25.22 -3.78
N ASN A 213 26.51 -24.72 -2.92
CA ASN A 213 27.94 -24.65 -3.21
C ASN A 213 28.58 -26.06 -3.17
N GLY A 214 29.45 -26.36 -4.13
CA GLY A 214 30.13 -27.66 -4.23
C GLY A 214 29.27 -28.82 -4.77
N VAL A 215 27.96 -28.64 -4.94
CA VAL A 215 27.07 -29.66 -5.52
C VAL A 215 27.33 -29.81 -7.03
N SER A 216 27.66 -31.02 -7.47
CA SER A 216 27.85 -31.37 -8.88
C SER A 216 26.69 -32.23 -9.41
N TYR A 217 26.34 -32.09 -10.69
CA TYR A 217 25.31 -32.90 -11.33
C TYR A 217 25.63 -33.18 -12.81
N GLU A 218 25.04 -34.23 -13.35
CA GLU A 218 25.02 -34.56 -14.78
C GLU A 218 23.56 -34.70 -15.21
N TYR A 219 23.11 -33.94 -16.21
CA TYR A 219 21.69 -33.85 -16.54
C TYR A 219 21.05 -35.22 -16.86
N LYS A 220 21.66 -36.00 -17.76
CA LYS A 220 21.12 -37.30 -18.19
C LYS A 220 21.20 -38.39 -17.12
N LYS A 221 22.16 -38.29 -16.19
CA LYS A 221 22.46 -39.32 -15.20
C LYS A 221 21.74 -39.08 -13.88
N HIS A 222 21.63 -37.82 -13.46
CA HIS A 222 21.06 -37.44 -12.17
C HIS A 222 19.71 -36.73 -12.35
N ILE A 223 19.65 -35.67 -13.15
CA ILE A 223 18.48 -34.78 -13.18
C ILE A 223 17.26 -35.42 -13.86
N LEU A 224 17.42 -35.91 -15.09
CA LEU A 224 16.32 -36.46 -15.88
C LEU A 224 15.66 -37.67 -15.19
N PRO A 225 16.41 -38.67 -14.68
CA PRO A 225 15.80 -39.79 -13.95
C PRO A 225 15.03 -39.35 -12.69
N THR A 226 15.57 -38.41 -11.92
CA THR A 226 14.90 -37.87 -10.72
C THR A 226 13.61 -37.14 -11.09
N LEU A 227 13.61 -36.30 -12.13
CA LEU A 227 12.39 -35.63 -12.62
C LEU A 227 11.34 -36.64 -13.11
N THR A 228 11.75 -37.65 -13.88
CA THR A 228 10.84 -38.69 -14.37
C THR A 228 10.22 -39.48 -13.22
N LYS A 229 11.03 -39.89 -12.23
CA LYS A 229 10.56 -40.71 -11.12
C LYS A 229 9.64 -39.96 -10.15
N TYR A 230 9.94 -38.70 -9.85
CA TYR A 230 9.30 -38.00 -8.74
C TYR A 230 8.36 -36.86 -9.17
N CYS A 231 8.47 -36.34 -10.40
CA CYS A 231 7.74 -35.14 -10.83
C CYS A 231 6.78 -35.40 -12.00
N LEU A 232 7.23 -36.11 -13.04
CA LEU A 232 6.48 -36.19 -14.30
C LEU A 232 5.22 -37.07 -14.23
N ASP A 233 5.10 -37.98 -13.26
CA ASP A 233 3.86 -38.75 -13.03
C ASP A 233 2.64 -37.88 -12.67
N CYS A 234 2.85 -36.62 -12.28
CA CYS A 234 1.79 -35.69 -11.88
C CYS A 234 1.84 -34.35 -12.62
N HIS A 235 3.00 -33.95 -13.12
CA HIS A 235 3.25 -32.65 -13.76
C HIS A 235 3.71 -32.78 -15.22
N ASP A 236 3.22 -33.79 -15.94
CA ASP A 236 3.35 -33.90 -17.39
C ASP A 236 2.25 -33.09 -18.12
N ALA A 237 2.30 -33.11 -19.45
CA ALA A 237 1.34 -32.38 -20.29
C ALA A 237 -0.10 -32.94 -20.21
N GLU A 238 -0.29 -34.18 -19.79
CA GLU A 238 -1.60 -34.83 -19.68
C GLU A 238 -2.29 -34.57 -18.34
N ASN A 239 -1.56 -34.71 -17.23
CA ASN A 239 -2.11 -34.57 -15.88
C ASN A 239 -2.09 -33.13 -15.38
N ALA A 240 -1.02 -32.38 -15.66
CA ALA A 240 -0.81 -30.98 -15.29
C ALA A 240 -1.33 -30.60 -13.89
N LYS A 241 -1.07 -31.42 -12.86
CA LYS A 241 -1.63 -31.18 -11.52
C LYS A 241 -1.20 -29.81 -10.98
N GLY A 242 -2.16 -29.05 -10.45
CA GLY A 242 -1.92 -27.69 -9.97
C GLY A 242 -1.58 -26.70 -11.08
N ASP A 243 -2.06 -26.95 -12.31
CA ASP A 243 -1.79 -26.17 -13.52
C ASP A 243 -0.29 -26.07 -13.88
N ILE A 244 0.49 -27.07 -13.48
CA ILE A 244 1.93 -27.16 -13.73
C ILE A 244 2.23 -28.29 -14.71
N ASP A 245 2.73 -27.91 -15.89
CA ASP A 245 3.26 -28.81 -16.93
C ASP A 245 4.79 -28.60 -17.06
N LEU A 246 5.55 -29.49 -16.42
CA LEU A 246 7.01 -29.47 -16.46
C LEU A 246 7.56 -30.06 -17.75
N GLU A 247 6.82 -30.93 -18.44
CA GLU A 247 7.25 -31.52 -19.71
C GLU A 247 7.33 -30.44 -20.80
N SER A 248 6.27 -29.64 -20.95
CA SER A 248 6.27 -28.47 -21.83
C SER A 248 7.31 -27.45 -21.40
N ALA A 249 7.46 -27.17 -20.10
CA ALA A 249 8.48 -26.23 -19.60
C ALA A 249 9.92 -26.69 -19.93
N LEU A 250 10.22 -27.99 -19.83
CA LEU A 250 11.53 -28.57 -20.16
C LEU A 250 11.87 -28.44 -21.65
N SER A 251 10.85 -28.49 -22.52
CA SER A 251 10.99 -28.35 -23.96
C SER A 251 11.22 -26.89 -24.39
N ARG A 252 10.68 -25.92 -23.64
CA ARG A 252 10.77 -24.48 -23.94
C ARG A 252 12.11 -23.90 -23.49
N ARG A 253 13.13 -24.00 -24.35
CA ARG A 253 14.47 -23.44 -24.08
C ARG A 253 14.59 -21.96 -24.47
N PRO A 254 15.45 -21.18 -23.77
CA PRO A 254 16.08 -21.52 -22.49
C PRO A 254 15.08 -21.59 -21.33
N LEU A 255 15.38 -22.36 -20.26
CA LEU A 255 14.43 -22.57 -19.15
C LEU A 255 14.08 -21.29 -18.38
N VAL A 256 14.97 -20.31 -18.39
CA VAL A 256 14.75 -18.99 -17.79
C VAL A 256 13.51 -18.25 -18.35
N ARG A 257 12.95 -18.71 -19.49
CA ARG A 257 11.66 -18.25 -20.02
C ARG A 257 10.52 -18.46 -19.04
N ASP A 258 10.57 -19.56 -18.29
CA ASP A 258 9.61 -19.92 -17.26
C ASP A 258 10.23 -19.77 -15.87
N ARG A 259 11.06 -18.73 -15.68
CA ARG A 259 11.76 -18.46 -14.42
C ARG A 259 10.87 -18.59 -13.18
N PRO A 260 9.69 -17.94 -13.09
CA PRO A 260 8.84 -18.04 -11.90
C PRO A 260 8.40 -19.48 -11.58
N LEU A 261 8.14 -20.28 -12.61
CA LEU A 261 7.80 -21.70 -12.44
C LEU A 261 8.97 -22.47 -11.84
N TRP A 262 10.16 -22.32 -12.42
CA TRP A 262 11.35 -23.06 -11.97
C TRP A 262 11.84 -22.61 -10.59
N GLU A 263 11.76 -21.31 -10.27
CA GLU A 263 12.04 -20.78 -8.94
C GLU A 263 11.06 -21.37 -7.90
N ASN A 264 9.75 -21.42 -8.22
CA ASN A 264 8.77 -22.10 -7.36
C ASN A 264 9.08 -23.59 -7.21
N VAL A 265 9.42 -24.32 -8.28
CA VAL A 265 9.81 -25.74 -8.20
C VAL A 265 11.00 -25.93 -7.26
N ALA A 266 12.06 -25.13 -7.42
CA ALA A 266 13.25 -25.21 -6.57
C ALA A 266 12.91 -24.96 -5.09
N GLU A 267 11.99 -24.04 -4.82
CA GLU A 267 11.55 -23.69 -3.47
C GLU A 267 10.67 -24.77 -2.83
N ARG A 268 9.77 -25.40 -3.59
CA ARG A 268 8.99 -26.56 -3.13
C ARG A 268 9.86 -27.77 -2.80
N ILE A 269 10.92 -27.97 -3.56
CA ILE A 269 11.93 -29.00 -3.26
C ILE A 269 12.68 -28.63 -1.99
N ARG A 270 13.11 -27.37 -1.84
CA ARG A 270 13.83 -26.88 -0.65
C ARG A 270 13.04 -27.11 0.63
N ASN A 271 11.74 -26.83 0.59
CA ASN A 271 10.86 -26.94 1.76
C ASN A 271 10.34 -28.37 2.00
N GLY A 272 10.64 -29.32 1.11
CA GLY A 272 10.15 -30.70 1.21
C GLY A 272 8.62 -30.81 1.00
N ASP A 273 8.04 -29.84 0.30
CA ASP A 273 6.61 -29.78 -0.05
C ASP A 273 6.27 -30.81 -1.12
N MET A 274 7.14 -30.90 -2.13
CA MET A 274 6.95 -31.74 -3.31
C MET A 274 8.11 -32.72 -3.47
N PRO A 275 7.83 -34.01 -3.74
CA PRO A 275 6.51 -34.64 -3.84
C PRO A 275 5.72 -34.69 -2.50
N PRO A 276 4.38 -34.79 -2.53
CA PRO A 276 3.56 -34.84 -1.31
C PRO A 276 3.89 -36.06 -0.43
N LYS A 277 3.51 -36.03 0.86
CA LYS A 277 3.90 -37.07 1.86
C LYS A 277 3.46 -38.49 1.49
N ASN A 278 2.43 -38.64 0.66
CA ASN A 278 1.90 -39.92 0.19
C ASN A 278 2.58 -40.46 -1.09
N LYS A 279 3.65 -39.81 -1.55
CA LYS A 279 4.44 -40.19 -2.73
C LYS A 279 5.90 -40.39 -2.34
N ASP A 280 6.61 -41.17 -3.15
CA ASP A 280 8.06 -41.32 -3.01
C ASP A 280 8.73 -39.96 -3.20
N ARG A 281 9.72 -39.67 -2.34
CA ARG A 281 10.44 -38.40 -2.32
C ARG A 281 11.91 -38.61 -2.70
N PRO A 282 12.52 -37.63 -3.39
CA PRO A 282 13.97 -37.64 -3.60
C PRO A 282 14.69 -37.57 -2.24
N ASP A 283 15.86 -38.19 -2.16
CA ASP A 283 16.73 -38.01 -1.00
C ASP A 283 17.37 -36.60 -0.99
N ASP A 284 18.13 -36.29 0.06
CA ASP A 284 18.75 -34.97 0.23
C ASP A 284 19.75 -34.65 -0.90
N GLU A 285 20.49 -35.65 -1.40
CA GLU A 285 21.46 -35.46 -2.47
C GLU A 285 20.77 -35.23 -3.83
N GLU A 286 19.72 -36.00 -4.12
CA GLU A 286 18.88 -35.82 -5.31
C GLU A 286 18.21 -34.43 -5.31
N SER A 287 17.69 -34.01 -4.16
CA SER A 287 17.04 -32.71 -3.97
C SER A 287 18.02 -31.54 -4.17
N LEU A 288 19.22 -31.64 -3.60
CA LEU A 288 20.28 -30.64 -3.78
C LEU A 288 20.73 -30.55 -5.24
N ARG A 289 20.88 -31.68 -5.93
CA ARG A 289 21.26 -31.71 -7.35
C ARG A 289 20.18 -31.07 -8.24
N LEU A 290 18.90 -31.35 -7.99
CA LEU A 290 17.80 -30.72 -8.72
C LEU A 290 17.80 -29.20 -8.55
N ARG A 291 17.87 -28.71 -7.30
CA ARG A 291 17.92 -27.28 -7.01
C ARG A 291 19.16 -26.62 -7.60
N LYS A 292 20.32 -27.29 -7.56
CA LYS A 292 21.56 -26.80 -8.19
C LYS A 292 21.41 -26.66 -9.71
N TRP A 293 20.82 -27.64 -10.36
CA TRP A 293 20.55 -27.60 -11.80
C TRP A 293 19.61 -26.46 -12.18
N ILE A 294 18.49 -26.30 -11.46
CA ILE A 294 17.56 -25.19 -11.68
C ILE A 294 18.29 -23.85 -11.49
N SER A 295 19.04 -23.69 -10.41
CA SER A 295 19.81 -22.48 -10.13
C SER A 295 20.79 -22.15 -11.27
N ASN A 296 21.49 -23.15 -11.82
CA ASN A 296 22.39 -22.95 -12.95
C ASN A 296 21.66 -22.53 -14.24
N GLU A 297 20.53 -23.16 -14.56
CA GLU A 297 19.79 -22.90 -15.81
C GLU A 297 18.96 -21.62 -15.78
N VAL A 298 18.60 -21.12 -14.58
CA VAL A 298 17.65 -20.02 -14.38
C VAL A 298 18.30 -18.83 -13.66
N ASN A 299 18.91 -19.05 -12.50
CA ASN A 299 19.47 -17.98 -11.66
C ASN A 299 20.83 -17.49 -12.20
N LEU A 300 21.66 -18.44 -12.66
CA LEU A 300 22.98 -18.19 -13.26
C LEU A 300 22.96 -18.19 -14.79
N PHE A 301 21.79 -18.08 -15.40
CA PHE A 301 21.65 -17.99 -16.85
C PHE A 301 22.46 -16.82 -17.42
N ASP A 302 23.26 -17.08 -18.46
CA ASP A 302 24.11 -16.08 -19.09
C ASP A 302 23.31 -15.18 -20.03
N TYR A 303 23.00 -13.98 -19.55
CA TYR A 303 22.30 -12.95 -20.32
C TYR A 303 23.19 -12.20 -21.33
N SER A 304 24.52 -12.39 -21.32
CA SER A 304 25.44 -11.67 -22.20
C SER A 304 25.20 -11.95 -23.69
N GLN A 305 24.63 -13.12 -24.00
CA GLN A 305 24.31 -13.55 -25.36
C GLN A 305 22.86 -13.27 -25.76
N VAL A 306 22.03 -12.77 -24.83
CA VAL A 306 20.63 -12.50 -25.11
C VAL A 306 20.44 -11.07 -25.61
N LYS A 307 20.00 -10.96 -26.86
CA LYS A 307 19.70 -9.68 -27.48
C LYS A 307 18.40 -9.74 -28.28
N ALA A 308 17.34 -9.14 -27.73
CA ALA A 308 16.07 -8.96 -28.42
C ALA A 308 15.42 -7.65 -27.96
N PRO A 309 14.88 -6.84 -28.88
CA PRO A 309 14.17 -5.61 -28.51
C PRO A 309 12.72 -5.89 -28.04
N GLY A 310 12.25 -7.11 -28.24
CA GLY A 310 10.87 -7.52 -28.04
C GLY A 310 9.90 -6.91 -29.04
N HIS A 311 8.62 -7.21 -28.81
CA HIS A 311 7.50 -6.70 -29.59
C HIS A 311 6.65 -5.77 -28.73
N VAL A 312 6.37 -4.56 -29.23
CA VAL A 312 5.42 -3.64 -28.60
C VAL A 312 4.11 -3.71 -29.41
N PRO A 313 3.06 -4.38 -28.90
CA PRO A 313 1.79 -4.47 -29.60
C PRO A 313 1.11 -3.10 -29.71
N ALA A 314 0.26 -2.94 -30.73
CA ALA A 314 -0.62 -1.78 -30.80
C ALA A 314 -1.62 -1.81 -29.64
N ARG A 315 -1.86 -0.65 -29.03
CA ARG A 315 -2.80 -0.50 -27.91
C ARG A 315 -3.55 0.82 -28.00
N ARG A 316 -4.71 0.91 -27.34
CA ARG A 316 -5.33 2.23 -27.14
C ARG A 316 -4.52 3.09 -26.16
N LEU A 317 -4.80 4.39 -26.14
CA LEU A 317 -4.38 5.23 -25.03
C LEU A 317 -5.08 4.77 -23.74
N SER A 318 -4.35 4.76 -22.62
CA SER A 318 -4.98 4.64 -21.31
C SER A 318 -5.87 5.87 -21.04
N ARG A 319 -6.74 5.81 -20.04
CA ARG A 319 -7.59 6.93 -19.63
C ARG A 319 -6.77 8.17 -19.30
N GLU A 320 -5.71 8.01 -18.52
CA GLU A 320 -4.82 9.12 -18.17
C GLU A 320 -4.05 9.65 -19.39
N GLU A 321 -3.55 8.76 -20.26
CA GLU A 321 -2.89 9.15 -21.49
C GLU A 321 -3.83 9.92 -22.45
N TYR A 322 -5.09 9.50 -22.54
CA TYR A 322 -6.12 10.17 -23.34
C TYR A 322 -6.41 11.56 -22.78
N ASN A 323 -6.69 11.66 -21.47
CA ASN A 323 -6.97 12.92 -20.79
C ASN A 323 -5.82 13.93 -20.98
N ARG A 324 -4.58 13.50 -20.77
CA ARG A 324 -3.38 14.34 -20.94
C ARG A 324 -3.13 14.72 -22.38
N THR A 325 -3.32 13.79 -23.32
CA THR A 325 -3.19 14.07 -24.75
C THR A 325 -4.22 15.09 -25.22
N ILE A 326 -5.47 14.97 -24.77
CA ILE A 326 -6.53 15.94 -25.05
C ILE A 326 -6.17 17.30 -24.45
N ARG A 327 -5.75 17.36 -23.19
CA ARG A 327 -5.30 18.59 -22.53
C ARG A 327 -4.19 19.27 -23.30
N ASP A 328 -3.17 18.54 -23.73
CA ASP A 328 -2.03 19.13 -24.45
C ASP A 328 -2.43 19.54 -25.89
N LEU A 329 -3.36 18.84 -26.51
CA LEU A 329 -3.89 19.16 -27.84
C LEU A 329 -4.76 20.44 -27.82
N ILE A 330 -5.68 20.56 -26.86
CA ILE A 330 -6.69 21.65 -26.82
C ILE A 330 -6.39 22.75 -25.82
N GLY A 331 -5.52 22.53 -24.84
CA GLY A 331 -5.15 23.47 -23.77
C GLY A 331 -6.15 23.59 -22.62
N LEU A 332 -7.10 22.65 -22.50
CA LEU A 332 -8.10 22.60 -21.43
C LEU A 332 -8.06 21.24 -20.74
N ASP A 333 -8.06 21.21 -19.41
CA ASP A 333 -8.05 19.97 -18.64
C ASP A 333 -9.49 19.44 -18.40
N LEU A 334 -10.08 18.87 -19.45
CA LEU A 334 -11.49 18.46 -19.47
C LEU A 334 -11.75 17.04 -18.93
N ARG A 335 -10.69 16.24 -18.80
CA ARG A 335 -10.71 14.84 -18.33
C ARG A 335 -11.88 13.95 -18.80
N PRO A 336 -12.23 13.93 -20.10
CA PRO A 336 -13.39 13.17 -20.60
C PRO A 336 -13.29 11.64 -20.43
N ALA A 337 -12.08 11.09 -20.32
CA ALA A 337 -11.88 9.65 -20.16
C ALA A 337 -12.16 9.16 -18.73
N ASP A 338 -12.47 10.05 -17.78
CA ASP A 338 -12.86 9.64 -16.41
C ASP A 338 -14.16 8.82 -16.40
N GLN A 339 -14.98 8.94 -17.46
CA GLN A 339 -16.20 8.16 -17.66
C GLN A 339 -16.00 6.87 -18.47
N PHE A 340 -14.77 6.56 -18.88
CA PHE A 340 -14.49 5.34 -19.64
C PHE A 340 -14.41 4.15 -18.67
N PRO A 341 -14.60 2.91 -19.17
CA PRO A 341 -14.28 1.71 -18.39
C PRO A 341 -12.88 1.80 -17.77
N MET A 342 -12.73 1.32 -16.54
CA MET A 342 -11.43 1.32 -15.85
C MET A 342 -10.40 0.52 -16.65
N ASP A 343 -9.16 1.02 -16.68
CA ASP A 343 -8.04 0.30 -17.26
C ASP A 343 -7.49 -0.71 -16.26
N PHE A 344 -7.20 -1.92 -16.74
CA PHE A 344 -6.53 -2.93 -15.92
C PHE A 344 -5.01 -2.82 -16.08
N THR A 345 -4.29 -2.98 -14.97
CA THR A 345 -2.82 -2.93 -14.95
C THR A 345 -2.17 -4.24 -15.44
N GLY A 346 -2.90 -5.35 -15.30
CA GLY A 346 -2.46 -6.69 -15.70
C GLY A 346 -1.17 -7.13 -14.98
N THR A 347 -0.46 -8.07 -15.58
CA THR A 347 0.80 -8.63 -15.05
C THR A 347 1.96 -7.64 -15.06
N SER A 348 1.93 -6.61 -15.91
CA SER A 348 2.93 -5.54 -15.91
C SER A 348 2.83 -4.62 -14.69
N GLY A 349 1.64 -4.51 -14.09
CA GLY A 349 1.37 -3.56 -13.00
C GLY A 349 1.16 -2.11 -13.46
N PHE A 350 0.90 -1.87 -14.75
CA PHE A 350 0.70 -0.53 -15.30
C PHE A 350 -0.50 -0.46 -16.22
N SER A 351 -1.31 0.60 -16.09
CA SER A 351 -2.52 0.80 -16.89
C SER A 351 -2.21 1.01 -18.37
N ASN A 352 -0.99 1.44 -18.70
CA ASN A 352 -0.52 1.70 -20.06
C ASN A 352 -0.02 0.45 -20.82
N SER A 353 -0.30 -0.75 -20.29
CA SER A 353 0.14 -2.01 -20.87
C SER A 353 -0.69 -2.44 -22.07
N ALA A 354 -0.03 -2.85 -23.16
CA ALA A 354 -0.70 -3.32 -24.35
C ALA A 354 -1.51 -4.61 -24.13
N ASN A 355 -1.15 -5.42 -23.14
CA ASN A 355 -1.81 -6.70 -22.85
C ASN A 355 -3.20 -6.55 -22.21
N THR A 356 -3.58 -5.35 -21.78
CA THR A 356 -4.88 -5.06 -21.15
C THR A 356 -5.68 -4.01 -21.91
N LEU A 357 -5.03 -3.20 -22.74
CA LEU A 357 -5.61 -2.06 -23.45
C LEU A 357 -6.19 -2.43 -24.82
N PHE A 358 -7.17 -3.33 -24.83
CA PHE A 358 -7.96 -3.66 -26.02
C PHE A 358 -9.13 -2.69 -26.21
N LEU A 359 -9.65 -2.61 -27.44
CA LEU A 359 -10.85 -1.86 -27.78
C LEU A 359 -12.10 -2.71 -27.55
N HIS A 360 -12.96 -2.28 -26.62
CA HIS A 360 -14.28 -2.89 -26.41
C HIS A 360 -15.37 -2.00 -27.01
N THR A 361 -16.52 -2.58 -27.38
CA THR A 361 -17.68 -1.85 -27.92
C THR A 361 -18.14 -0.73 -27.00
N ALA A 362 -18.11 -0.94 -25.68
CA ALA A 362 -18.44 0.06 -24.66
C ALA A 362 -17.58 1.35 -24.73
N HIS A 363 -16.42 1.31 -25.38
CA HIS A 363 -15.57 2.50 -25.56
C HIS A 363 -16.02 3.36 -26.74
N LEU A 364 -16.68 2.80 -27.76
CA LEU A 364 -16.98 3.54 -29.00
C LEU A 364 -17.88 4.74 -28.75
N ASP A 365 -18.99 4.53 -28.03
CA ASP A 365 -19.91 5.61 -27.66
C ASP A 365 -19.23 6.65 -26.76
N ARG A 366 -18.35 6.20 -25.87
CA ARG A 366 -17.59 7.06 -24.97
C ARG A 366 -16.59 7.93 -25.72
N TYR A 367 -15.91 7.40 -26.74
CA TYR A 367 -15.02 8.21 -27.59
C TYR A 367 -15.79 9.24 -28.41
N MET A 368 -16.97 8.90 -28.93
CA MET A 368 -17.81 9.87 -29.66
C MET A 368 -18.26 11.00 -28.74
N SER A 369 -18.79 10.67 -27.55
CA SER A 369 -19.22 11.65 -26.55
C SER A 369 -18.05 12.51 -26.04
N ALA A 370 -16.86 11.90 -25.84
CA ALA A 370 -15.66 12.63 -25.46
C ALA A 370 -15.22 13.61 -26.56
N ALA A 371 -15.19 13.19 -27.82
CA ALA A 371 -14.83 14.05 -28.95
C ALA A 371 -15.81 15.23 -29.08
N GLU A 372 -17.11 15.00 -28.89
CA GLU A 372 -18.12 16.05 -28.85
C GLU A 372 -17.87 17.05 -27.73
N THR A 373 -17.75 16.56 -26.49
CA THR A 373 -17.50 17.37 -25.29
C THR A 373 -16.25 18.23 -25.45
N VAL A 374 -15.16 17.63 -25.93
CA VAL A 374 -13.87 18.29 -26.13
C VAL A 374 -13.97 19.43 -27.14
N ILE A 375 -14.53 19.16 -28.32
CA ILE A 375 -14.57 20.16 -29.38
C ILE A 375 -15.60 21.26 -29.08
N ASP A 376 -16.71 20.92 -28.44
CA ASP A 376 -17.72 21.91 -28.05
C ASP A 376 -17.19 22.85 -26.96
N ALA A 377 -16.44 22.33 -25.98
CA ALA A 377 -15.73 23.15 -25.00
C ALA A 377 -14.69 24.06 -25.67
N ALA A 378 -13.86 23.50 -26.56
CA ALA A 378 -12.87 24.26 -27.32
C ALA A 378 -13.51 25.37 -28.18
N GLN A 379 -14.68 25.13 -28.76
CA GLN A 379 -15.43 26.12 -29.54
C GLN A 379 -16.03 27.24 -28.68
N LYS A 380 -16.42 26.96 -27.44
CA LYS A 380 -16.97 27.96 -26.50
C LYS A 380 -15.88 28.92 -26.03
N ASP A 381 -14.66 28.44 -25.86
CA ASP A 381 -13.51 29.27 -25.51
C ASP A 381 -12.89 29.92 -26.76
N LYS A 382 -13.04 31.24 -26.89
CA LYS A 382 -12.54 32.01 -28.05
C LYS A 382 -11.02 31.93 -28.21
N SER A 383 -10.27 31.93 -27.11
CA SER A 383 -8.81 31.89 -27.12
C SER A 383 -8.32 30.53 -27.61
N VAL A 384 -8.89 29.46 -27.05
CA VAL A 384 -8.60 28.09 -27.45
C VAL A 384 -8.95 27.86 -28.92
N TRP A 385 -10.17 28.22 -29.34
CA TRP A 385 -10.60 28.03 -30.71
C TRP A 385 -9.72 28.76 -31.72
N SER A 386 -9.36 30.03 -31.44
CA SER A 386 -8.48 30.82 -32.30
C SER A 386 -7.10 30.15 -32.45
N ARG A 387 -6.50 29.66 -31.36
CA ARG A 387 -5.24 28.91 -31.38
C ARG A 387 -5.32 27.62 -32.21
N LEU A 388 -6.44 26.90 -32.12
CA LEU A 388 -6.66 25.67 -32.89
C LEU A 388 -6.86 25.93 -34.38
N THR A 389 -7.37 27.10 -34.76
CA THR A 389 -7.82 27.42 -36.14
C THR A 389 -7.01 28.50 -36.87
N ASP A 390 -6.02 29.10 -36.22
CA ASP A 390 -5.01 30.00 -36.83
C ASP A 390 -5.59 30.96 -37.88
N ASN A 391 -6.58 31.76 -37.45
CA ASN A 391 -7.24 32.77 -38.27
C ASN A 391 -7.82 32.24 -39.61
N GLU A 392 -8.53 31.11 -39.56
CA GLU A 392 -9.42 30.58 -40.62
C GLU A 392 -8.76 29.88 -41.83
N ASN A 393 -7.45 29.63 -41.87
CA ASN A 393 -6.89 28.72 -42.88
C ASN A 393 -7.26 27.26 -42.54
N VAL A 394 -8.38 26.79 -43.09
CA VAL A 394 -8.96 25.45 -42.86
C VAL A 394 -7.94 24.33 -43.08
N LYS A 395 -7.23 24.34 -44.22
CA LYS A 395 -6.30 23.27 -44.58
C LYS A 395 -5.12 23.19 -43.61
N GLN A 396 -4.55 24.34 -43.25
CA GLN A 396 -3.43 24.40 -42.32
C GLN A 396 -3.85 24.03 -40.89
N SER A 397 -5.04 24.47 -40.46
CA SER A 397 -5.61 24.15 -39.16
C SER A 397 -5.85 22.66 -38.99
N LEU A 398 -6.52 22.03 -39.96
CA LEU A 398 -6.75 20.59 -39.95
C LEU A 398 -5.43 19.82 -40.01
N ARG A 399 -4.46 20.26 -40.81
CA ARG A 399 -3.14 19.60 -40.89
C ARG A 399 -2.39 19.68 -39.57
N ARG A 400 -2.40 20.83 -38.89
CA ARG A 400 -1.77 21.01 -37.58
C ARG A 400 -2.46 20.17 -36.50
N PHE A 401 -3.79 20.22 -36.45
CA PHE A 401 -4.58 19.46 -35.49
C PHE A 401 -4.38 17.94 -35.67
N ALA A 402 -4.52 17.43 -36.90
CA ALA A 402 -4.28 16.03 -37.23
C ALA A 402 -2.84 15.61 -36.94
N ARG A 403 -1.86 16.49 -37.21
CA ARG A 403 -0.45 16.18 -36.95
C ARG A 403 -0.16 15.93 -35.47
N LEU A 404 -0.71 16.78 -34.59
CA LEU A 404 -0.57 16.61 -33.14
C LEU A 404 -1.37 15.41 -32.64
N ALA A 405 -2.61 15.25 -33.09
CA ALA A 405 -3.48 14.15 -32.71
C ALA A 405 -2.88 12.78 -33.11
N PHE A 406 -2.37 12.65 -34.33
CA PHE A 406 -1.80 11.39 -34.85
C PHE A 406 -0.33 11.22 -34.51
N ARG A 407 0.30 12.27 -33.94
CA ARG A 407 1.71 12.24 -33.50
C ARG A 407 2.68 12.02 -34.65
N ARG A 408 2.22 12.29 -35.88
CA ARG A 408 2.93 12.22 -37.16
C ARG A 408 2.24 13.15 -38.17
N PRO A 409 2.91 13.59 -39.24
CA PRO A 409 2.21 14.25 -40.33
C PRO A 409 1.08 13.37 -40.87
N PRO A 410 -0.13 13.93 -41.09
CA PRO A 410 -1.18 13.23 -41.80
C PRO A 410 -0.74 13.01 -43.25
N THR A 411 -1.14 11.88 -43.82
CA THR A 411 -0.95 11.58 -45.24
C THR A 411 -1.85 12.47 -46.10
N ASP A 412 -1.51 12.62 -47.38
CA ASP A 412 -2.33 13.45 -48.27
C ASP A 412 -3.72 12.85 -48.48
N MET A 413 -3.86 11.52 -48.50
CA MET A 413 -5.17 10.85 -48.53
C MET A 413 -6.02 11.14 -47.29
N GLU A 414 -5.42 11.12 -46.09
CA GLU A 414 -6.13 11.51 -44.85
C GLU A 414 -6.60 12.97 -44.94
N MET A 415 -5.72 13.87 -45.42
CA MET A 415 -6.05 15.28 -45.57
C MET A 415 -7.15 15.55 -46.61
N ASP A 416 -7.12 14.86 -47.74
CA ASP A 416 -8.13 14.99 -48.79
C ASP A 416 -9.51 14.51 -48.30
N SER A 417 -9.52 13.43 -47.51
CA SER A 417 -10.74 12.96 -46.83
C SER A 417 -11.32 14.00 -45.86
N TYR A 418 -10.47 14.60 -45.02
CA TYR A 418 -10.91 15.64 -44.07
C TYR A 418 -11.40 16.91 -44.75
N LEU A 419 -10.72 17.36 -45.82
CA LEU A 419 -11.15 18.52 -46.61
C LEU A 419 -12.47 18.23 -47.34
N SER A 420 -12.66 17.02 -47.85
CA SER A 420 -13.92 16.60 -48.48
C SER A 420 -15.07 16.57 -47.46
N HIS A 421 -14.81 16.08 -46.24
CA HIS A 421 -15.79 16.10 -45.15
C HIS A 421 -16.13 17.54 -44.74
N TYR A 422 -15.13 18.42 -44.64
CA TYR A 422 -15.33 19.85 -44.40
C TYR A 422 -16.27 20.47 -45.44
N GLN A 423 -15.99 20.26 -46.74
CA GLN A 423 -16.83 20.79 -47.82
C GLN A 423 -18.25 20.23 -47.77
N THR A 424 -18.41 18.95 -47.41
CA THR A 424 -19.74 18.34 -47.21
C THR A 424 -20.53 19.00 -46.07
N GLN A 425 -19.86 19.43 -45.00
CA GLN A 425 -20.52 20.17 -43.92
C GLN A 425 -20.90 21.59 -44.36
N LYS A 426 -20.06 22.24 -45.18
CA LYS A 426 -20.35 23.54 -45.79
C LYS A 426 -21.56 23.49 -46.71
N THR A 427 -21.69 22.46 -47.55
CA THR A 427 -22.86 22.29 -48.44
C THR A 427 -24.15 22.00 -47.67
N LYS A 428 -24.06 21.43 -46.45
CA LYS A 428 -25.18 21.27 -45.51
C LYS A 428 -25.55 22.56 -44.76
N GLY A 429 -24.93 23.69 -45.08
CA GLY A 429 -25.25 25.00 -44.52
C GLY A 429 -24.54 25.36 -43.21
N LYS A 430 -23.59 24.53 -42.74
CA LYS A 430 -22.80 24.85 -41.53
C LYS A 430 -21.82 26.01 -41.77
N ASN A 431 -21.62 26.83 -40.75
CA ASN A 431 -20.56 27.84 -40.77
C ASN A 431 -19.17 27.19 -40.61
N ASP A 432 -18.09 27.96 -40.83
CA ASP A 432 -16.72 27.42 -40.82
C ASP A 432 -16.33 26.82 -39.46
N LYS A 433 -16.76 27.47 -38.37
CA LYS A 433 -16.54 27.00 -37.01
C LYS A 433 -17.18 25.63 -36.79
N GLU A 434 -18.46 25.46 -37.15
CA GLU A 434 -19.20 24.20 -37.03
C GLU A 434 -18.65 23.09 -37.94
N ALA A 435 -18.29 23.43 -39.17
CA ALA A 435 -17.74 22.50 -40.15
C ALA A 435 -16.35 22.00 -39.71
N LEU A 436 -15.46 22.90 -39.29
CA LEU A 436 -14.15 22.55 -38.72
C LEU A 436 -14.29 21.69 -37.47
N GLY A 437 -15.18 22.09 -36.54
CA GLY A 437 -15.44 21.32 -35.33
C GLY A 437 -15.88 19.90 -35.64
N THR A 438 -16.78 19.71 -36.61
CA THR A 438 -17.23 18.38 -37.02
C THR A 438 -16.06 17.52 -37.53
N VAL A 439 -15.16 18.07 -38.35
CA VAL A 439 -13.98 17.35 -38.86
C VAL A 439 -12.98 17.04 -37.73
N MET A 440 -12.77 17.96 -36.79
CA MET A 440 -11.91 17.73 -35.62
C MET A 440 -12.46 16.60 -34.74
N LYS A 441 -13.78 16.49 -34.56
CA LYS A 441 -14.41 15.34 -33.89
C LYS A 441 -14.08 14.02 -34.60
N VAL A 442 -14.15 13.99 -35.95
CA VAL A 442 -13.76 12.82 -36.75
C VAL A 442 -12.29 12.44 -36.53
N ILE A 443 -11.39 13.41 -36.41
CA ILE A 443 -9.97 13.17 -36.09
C ILE A 443 -9.82 12.53 -34.71
N LEU A 444 -10.55 13.00 -33.69
CA LEU A 444 -10.49 12.48 -32.31
C LEU A 444 -11.15 11.11 -32.10
N VAL A 445 -11.91 10.60 -33.08
CA VAL A 445 -12.43 9.21 -33.05
C VAL A 445 -11.69 8.30 -34.03
N SER A 446 -10.67 8.80 -34.72
CA SER A 446 -9.85 8.02 -35.65
C SER A 446 -8.98 7.01 -34.90
N PRO A 447 -8.80 5.78 -35.42
CA PRO A 447 -7.82 4.84 -34.88
C PRO A 447 -6.40 5.42 -34.75
N ASN A 448 -6.00 6.33 -35.64
CA ASN A 448 -4.69 7.00 -35.56
C ASN A 448 -4.53 7.88 -34.30
N PHE A 449 -5.63 8.39 -33.74
CA PHE A 449 -5.64 9.14 -32.48
C PHE A 449 -5.86 8.22 -31.28
N LEU A 450 -6.78 7.27 -31.39
CA LEU A 450 -7.15 6.38 -30.28
C LEU A 450 -6.07 5.35 -29.96
N LEU A 451 -5.31 4.91 -30.98
CA LEU A 451 -4.30 3.87 -30.85
C LEU A 451 -2.88 4.44 -30.88
N LYS A 452 -2.02 3.88 -30.04
CA LYS A 452 -0.56 3.95 -30.14
C LYS A 452 -0.09 2.70 -30.85
N ALA A 453 0.14 2.83 -32.16
CA ALA A 453 0.67 1.79 -33.02
C ALA A 453 1.93 2.30 -33.71
N GLU A 454 2.98 1.48 -33.68
CA GLU A 454 4.22 1.78 -34.40
C GLU A 454 4.10 1.35 -35.86
N GLN A 455 4.84 2.02 -36.75
CA GLN A 455 4.82 1.65 -38.17
C GLN A 455 5.27 0.20 -38.37
N LEU A 456 4.58 -0.53 -39.25
CA LEU A 456 4.94 -1.91 -39.56
C LEU A 456 6.38 -2.00 -40.09
N SER A 457 7.14 -2.97 -39.59
CA SER A 457 8.50 -3.28 -40.02
C SER A 457 8.57 -4.70 -40.57
N SER A 458 9.68 -5.05 -41.22
CA SER A 458 9.91 -6.41 -41.71
C SER A 458 9.84 -7.42 -40.56
N VAL A 459 9.02 -8.45 -40.77
CA VAL A 459 8.80 -9.54 -39.83
C VAL A 459 10.12 -10.26 -39.51
N GLY A 460 10.33 -10.59 -38.23
CA GLY A 460 11.47 -11.36 -37.74
C GLY A 460 12.81 -10.62 -37.70
N LYS A 461 12.88 -9.35 -38.12
CA LYS A 461 14.12 -8.56 -38.12
C LYS A 461 14.06 -7.41 -37.13
N ASP A 462 15.20 -7.15 -36.48
CA ASP A 462 15.40 -5.96 -35.68
C ASP A 462 15.49 -4.74 -36.58
N THR A 463 14.68 -3.73 -36.28
CA THR A 463 14.67 -2.47 -37.00
C THR A 463 14.66 -1.33 -36.00
N ARG A 464 15.30 -0.20 -36.34
CA ARG A 464 15.22 1.01 -35.52
C ARG A 464 13.77 1.47 -35.47
N VAL A 465 13.34 1.94 -34.30
CA VAL A 465 12.03 2.56 -34.12
C VAL A 465 11.92 3.76 -35.06
N GLY A 466 10.77 3.98 -35.69
CA GLY A 466 10.58 5.11 -36.61
C GLY A 466 10.78 6.46 -35.92
N GLN A 467 11.03 7.54 -36.67
CA GLN A 467 11.30 8.85 -36.09
C GLN A 467 10.12 9.40 -35.26
N TYR A 468 8.89 9.30 -35.80
CA TYR A 468 7.67 9.69 -35.07
C TYR A 468 7.29 8.69 -33.97
N ASP A 469 7.57 7.40 -34.18
CA ASP A 469 7.38 6.36 -33.16
C ASP A 469 8.31 6.66 -31.96
N MET A 470 9.55 7.10 -32.21
CA MET A 470 10.52 7.46 -31.17
C MET A 470 10.08 8.72 -30.41
N ALA A 471 9.58 9.75 -31.10
CA ALA A 471 8.96 10.91 -30.46
C ALA A 471 7.80 10.49 -29.55
N SER A 472 6.97 9.55 -30.02
CA SER A 472 5.86 8.99 -29.26
C SER A 472 6.34 8.15 -28.06
N ARG A 473 7.38 7.33 -28.21
CA ARG A 473 7.95 6.57 -27.07
C ARG A 473 8.46 7.52 -25.97
N LEU A 474 9.23 8.55 -26.34
CA LEU A 474 9.77 9.52 -25.38
C LEU A 474 8.66 10.29 -24.65
N SER A 475 7.67 10.80 -25.39
CA SER A 475 6.58 11.60 -24.83
C SER A 475 5.64 10.81 -23.94
N TYR A 476 5.28 9.57 -24.31
CA TYR A 476 4.42 8.75 -23.46
C TYR A 476 5.15 8.17 -22.25
N PHE A 477 6.46 7.90 -22.38
CA PHE A 477 7.27 7.52 -21.23
C PHE A 477 7.38 8.68 -20.20
N LEU A 478 7.72 9.89 -20.64
CA LEU A 478 8.05 10.97 -19.72
C LEU A 478 6.86 11.83 -19.31
N TRP A 479 5.87 11.99 -20.18
CA TRP A 479 4.74 12.92 -19.99
C TRP A 479 3.37 12.24 -19.96
N ALA A 480 3.30 10.94 -20.29
CA ALA A 480 2.05 10.22 -20.54
C ALA A 480 1.11 11.00 -21.46
N SER A 481 1.65 11.64 -22.50
CA SER A 481 0.94 12.55 -23.39
C SER A 481 1.60 12.61 -24.76
N ALA A 482 0.98 13.29 -25.73
CA ALA A 482 1.50 13.47 -27.07
C ALA A 482 2.85 14.23 -27.11
N PRO A 483 3.72 13.93 -28.10
CA PRO A 483 4.95 14.68 -28.32
C PRO A 483 4.63 16.13 -28.69
N ASP A 484 5.48 17.03 -28.20
CA ASP A 484 5.39 18.44 -28.53
C ASP A 484 5.94 18.73 -29.95
N GLN A 485 5.79 19.98 -30.36
CA GLN A 485 6.22 20.42 -31.68
C GLN A 485 7.74 20.29 -31.88
N GLU A 486 8.55 20.45 -30.82
CA GLU A 486 10.00 20.28 -30.88
C GLU A 486 10.38 18.83 -31.22
N LEU A 487 9.84 17.85 -30.49
CA LEU A 487 10.05 16.43 -30.79
C LEU A 487 9.59 16.07 -32.20
N LEU A 488 8.40 16.54 -32.60
CA LEU A 488 7.88 16.27 -33.93
C LEU A 488 8.74 16.91 -35.03
N SER A 489 9.32 18.08 -34.79
CA SER A 489 10.25 18.73 -35.73
C SER A 489 11.61 18.04 -35.79
N LEU A 490 12.11 17.47 -34.69
CA LEU A 490 13.29 16.60 -34.72
C LEU A 490 13.02 15.31 -35.48
N ALA A 491 11.81 14.76 -35.37
CA ALA A 491 11.38 13.60 -36.14
C ALA A 491 11.33 13.91 -37.65
N ASP A 492 10.81 15.08 -38.05
CA ASP A 492 10.82 15.53 -39.47
C ASP A 492 12.25 15.58 -40.01
N LYS A 493 13.20 16.09 -39.21
CA LYS A 493 14.62 16.21 -39.54
C LYS A 493 15.40 14.90 -39.43
N LYS A 494 14.74 13.81 -39.03
CA LYS A 494 15.32 12.48 -38.79
C LYS A 494 16.43 12.45 -37.73
N GLN A 495 16.33 13.31 -36.72
CA GLN A 495 17.36 13.46 -35.68
C GLN A 495 17.12 12.60 -34.43
N LEU A 496 15.95 11.96 -34.30
CA LEU A 496 15.62 11.10 -33.13
C LEU A 496 16.20 9.68 -33.23
N HIS A 497 17.25 9.48 -34.03
CA HIS A 497 18.10 8.29 -33.97
C HIS A 497 19.48 8.57 -33.39
N ASP A 498 19.85 9.86 -33.27
CA ASP A 498 21.09 10.29 -32.68
C ASP A 498 21.01 10.23 -31.15
N THR A 499 21.93 9.48 -30.54
CA THR A 499 21.99 9.25 -29.09
C THR A 499 22.08 10.55 -28.30
N LYS A 500 22.89 11.52 -28.78
CA LYS A 500 23.03 12.81 -28.12
C LYS A 500 21.73 13.61 -28.16
N THR A 501 21.07 13.65 -29.32
CA THR A 501 19.77 14.31 -29.48
C THR A 501 18.70 13.69 -28.58
N ILE A 502 18.62 12.36 -28.49
CA ILE A 502 17.67 11.70 -27.58
C ILE A 502 17.96 12.06 -26.13
N ARG A 503 19.23 12.00 -25.71
CA ARG A 503 19.66 12.40 -24.36
C ARG A 503 19.26 13.84 -24.02
N ASP A 504 19.58 14.77 -24.92
CA ASP A 504 19.27 16.20 -24.75
C ASP A 504 17.74 16.43 -24.64
N GLN A 505 16.95 15.69 -25.43
CA GLN A 505 15.48 15.75 -25.35
C GLN A 505 14.92 15.17 -24.05
N ILE A 506 15.43 14.03 -23.56
CA ILE A 506 15.00 13.50 -22.24
C ILE A 506 15.26 14.53 -21.14
N LEU A 507 16.45 15.12 -21.11
CA LEU A 507 16.81 16.15 -20.12
C LEU A 507 15.93 17.41 -20.22
N ARG A 508 15.59 17.84 -21.44
CA ARG A 508 14.64 18.93 -21.66
C ARG A 508 13.26 18.58 -21.13
N MET A 509 12.77 17.39 -21.47
CA MET A 509 11.42 16.95 -21.13
C MET A 509 11.22 16.72 -19.64
N LEU A 510 12.26 16.27 -18.93
CA LEU A 510 12.23 16.17 -17.46
C LEU A 510 12.08 17.55 -16.79
N LYS A 511 12.56 18.64 -17.40
CA LYS A 511 12.37 19.99 -16.85
C LYS A 511 10.96 20.55 -17.05
N ASP A 512 10.17 19.95 -17.92
CA ASP A 512 8.79 20.34 -18.17
C ASP A 512 7.87 19.78 -17.06
N SER A 513 6.86 20.55 -16.64
CA SER A 513 5.93 20.14 -15.57
C SER A 513 5.14 18.88 -15.91
N ARG A 514 4.98 18.56 -17.21
CA ARG A 514 4.35 17.31 -17.63
C ARG A 514 5.11 16.07 -17.14
N SER A 515 6.40 16.19 -16.83
CA SER A 515 7.21 15.10 -16.25
C SER A 515 6.76 14.64 -14.86
N GLU A 516 5.91 15.42 -14.18
CA GLU A 516 5.25 14.98 -12.94
C GLU A 516 4.46 13.68 -13.13
N SER A 517 4.13 13.26 -14.36
CA SER A 517 3.55 11.93 -14.62
C SER A 517 4.43 10.78 -14.13
N LEU A 518 5.75 10.94 -14.05
CA LEU A 518 6.62 9.92 -13.48
C LEU A 518 6.31 9.67 -11.99
N GLY A 519 5.91 10.70 -11.26
CA GLY A 519 5.38 10.56 -9.91
C GLY A 519 3.91 10.16 -9.89
N ARG A 520 3.06 10.91 -10.60
CA ARG A 520 1.58 10.83 -10.52
C ARG A 520 0.96 9.62 -11.18
N ILE A 521 1.69 8.95 -12.08
CA ILE A 521 1.22 7.75 -12.78
C ILE A 521 2.19 6.61 -12.51
N PHE A 522 3.44 6.72 -12.97
CA PHE A 522 4.38 5.61 -12.86
C PHE A 522 4.62 5.18 -11.41
N ALA A 523 5.06 6.09 -10.54
CA ALA A 523 5.32 5.73 -9.14
C ALA A 523 4.05 5.38 -8.39
N SER A 524 2.94 6.07 -8.67
CA SER A 524 1.66 5.76 -8.05
C SER A 524 1.17 4.35 -8.37
N GLU A 525 1.17 3.93 -9.64
CA GLU A 525 0.76 2.58 -10.06
C GLU A 525 1.77 1.51 -9.60
N TRP A 526 3.08 1.78 -9.70
CA TRP A 526 4.11 0.86 -9.23
C TRP A 526 3.94 0.54 -7.74
N LEU A 527 3.72 1.56 -6.92
CA LEU A 527 3.57 1.42 -5.47
C LEU A 527 2.12 1.16 -5.05
N SER A 528 1.17 1.12 -5.99
CA SER A 528 -0.28 0.97 -5.77
C SER A 528 -0.91 2.06 -4.88
N THR A 529 -0.29 3.23 -4.83
CA THR A 529 -0.75 4.35 -3.98
C THR A 529 -1.93 5.09 -4.60
N ASP A 530 -2.19 4.96 -5.89
CA ASP A 530 -3.36 5.53 -6.57
C ASP A 530 -4.70 5.03 -5.99
N ASP A 531 -4.67 3.89 -5.30
CA ASP A 531 -5.82 3.26 -4.67
C ASP A 531 -6.29 3.94 -3.39
N VAL A 532 -5.44 4.75 -2.76
CA VAL A 532 -5.73 5.45 -1.51
C VAL A 532 -6.74 6.57 -1.75
N GLY A 533 -7.92 6.46 -1.12
CA GLY A 533 -9.11 7.28 -1.38
C GLY A 533 -10.17 6.54 -2.22
N PRO A 534 -9.93 6.24 -3.52
CA PRO A 534 -10.93 5.61 -4.38
C PRO A 534 -11.26 4.16 -4.02
N ARG A 535 -10.26 3.38 -3.58
CA ARG A 535 -10.43 1.95 -3.23
C ARG A 535 -10.06 1.65 -1.78
N ILE A 536 -9.10 2.37 -1.22
CA ILE A 536 -8.58 2.19 0.13
C ILE A 536 -8.89 3.44 0.95
N ARG A 537 -9.91 3.35 1.80
CA ARG A 537 -10.32 4.42 2.73
C ARG A 537 -11.07 3.81 3.91
N LYS A 538 -11.16 4.56 5.01
CA LYS A 538 -12.15 4.27 6.07
C LYS A 538 -13.48 4.99 5.77
N ASP A 539 -14.55 4.57 6.45
CA ASP A 539 -15.81 5.29 6.41
C ASP A 539 -15.63 6.69 7.00
N PRO A 540 -15.89 7.78 6.24
CA PRO A 540 -15.76 9.13 6.74
C PRO A 540 -16.71 9.50 7.89
N ILE A 541 -17.81 8.75 8.08
CA ILE A 541 -18.75 8.95 9.20
C ILE A 541 -18.06 8.58 10.51
N ASP A 542 -17.52 7.37 10.59
CA ASP A 542 -16.82 6.88 11.78
C ASP A 542 -15.39 7.44 11.89
N ASN A 543 -14.84 7.96 10.78
CA ASN A 543 -13.48 8.48 10.70
C ASN A 543 -13.46 9.86 10.02
N PRO A 544 -13.86 10.94 10.72
CA PRO A 544 -13.96 12.29 10.13
C PRO A 544 -12.66 12.82 9.53
N TRP A 545 -11.50 12.31 9.97
CA TRP A 545 -10.19 12.64 9.41
C TRP A 545 -9.97 12.09 7.99
N CYS A 546 -10.73 11.07 7.56
CA CYS A 546 -10.56 10.40 6.26
C CYS A 546 -11.23 11.18 5.10
N THR A 547 -10.83 12.45 4.95
CA THR A 547 -11.35 13.37 3.92
C THR A 547 -10.79 13.05 2.53
N GLU A 548 -11.49 13.47 1.47
CA GLU A 548 -10.96 13.38 0.10
C GLU A 548 -9.65 14.16 -0.07
N THR A 549 -9.53 15.31 0.60
CA THR A 549 -8.37 16.19 0.49
C THR A 549 -7.14 15.58 1.16
N LEU A 550 -7.29 14.93 2.32
CA LEU A 550 -6.20 14.21 2.96
C LEU A 550 -5.77 12.99 2.14
N MET A 551 -6.71 12.19 1.63
CA MET A 551 -6.38 11.05 0.75
C MET A 551 -5.66 11.48 -0.53
N ALA A 552 -6.04 12.63 -1.10
CA ALA A 552 -5.31 13.24 -2.21
C ALA A 552 -3.90 13.70 -1.79
N ALA A 553 -3.76 14.34 -0.62
CA ALA A 553 -2.46 14.80 -0.11
C ALA A 553 -1.49 13.63 0.15
N MET A 554 -1.97 12.50 0.72
CA MET A 554 -1.17 11.29 0.94
C MET A 554 -0.60 10.74 -0.38
N ARG A 555 -1.40 10.71 -1.45
CA ARG A 555 -0.94 10.30 -2.78
C ARG A 555 0.03 11.30 -3.39
N GLU A 556 -0.26 12.58 -3.22
CA GLU A 556 0.57 13.66 -3.75
C GLU A 556 1.95 13.71 -3.08
N GLU A 557 2.05 13.36 -1.79
CA GLU A 557 3.32 13.21 -1.07
C GLU A 557 4.25 12.25 -1.82
N THR A 558 3.80 11.00 -2.02
CA THR A 558 4.59 9.96 -2.70
C THR A 558 4.93 10.35 -4.12
N SER A 559 3.98 10.94 -4.84
CA SER A 559 4.15 11.39 -6.21
C SER A 559 5.24 12.46 -6.36
N LEU A 560 5.13 13.55 -5.59
CA LEU A 560 6.09 14.65 -5.62
C LEU A 560 7.46 14.22 -5.09
N PHE A 561 7.48 13.34 -4.09
CA PHE A 561 8.70 12.77 -3.56
C PHE A 561 9.49 12.00 -4.63
N PHE A 562 8.85 11.04 -5.31
CA PHE A 562 9.49 10.27 -6.36
C PHE A 562 9.96 11.17 -7.51
N HIS A 563 9.11 12.09 -7.97
CA HIS A 563 9.47 13.05 -9.03
C HIS A 563 10.67 13.91 -8.62
N SER A 564 10.72 14.37 -7.37
CA SER A 564 11.87 15.11 -6.84
C SER A 564 13.16 14.30 -6.88
N LEU A 565 13.14 13.00 -6.59
CA LEU A 565 14.35 12.16 -6.67
C LEU A 565 14.87 12.06 -8.12
N VAL A 566 13.96 11.90 -9.09
CA VAL A 566 14.31 11.92 -10.53
C VAL A 566 14.90 13.28 -10.92
N MET A 567 14.27 14.39 -10.50
CA MET A 567 14.77 15.73 -10.83
C MET A 567 16.09 16.06 -10.14
N LYS A 568 16.25 15.59 -8.89
CA LYS A 568 17.47 15.54 -8.08
C LYS A 568 18.64 14.85 -8.77
N ASN A 569 18.30 13.78 -9.51
CA ASN A 569 19.22 12.67 -9.75
C ASN A 569 19.77 12.09 -8.44
N ASP A 570 18.90 11.99 -7.44
CA ASP A 570 19.26 11.41 -6.15
C ASP A 570 19.53 9.89 -6.31
N PRO A 571 20.44 9.31 -5.51
CA PRO A 571 20.67 7.86 -5.50
C PRO A 571 19.42 7.14 -4.97
N ILE A 572 19.23 5.89 -5.39
CA ILE A 572 18.02 5.12 -5.06
C ILE A 572 17.85 4.86 -3.56
N GLU A 573 18.94 4.91 -2.79
CA GLU A 573 18.92 4.88 -1.32
C GLU A 573 17.93 5.91 -0.74
N ARG A 574 17.86 7.11 -1.36
CA ARG A 574 16.95 8.17 -0.93
C ARG A 574 15.48 7.81 -1.05
N LEU A 575 15.13 6.82 -1.87
CA LEU A 575 13.76 6.30 -1.92
C LEU A 575 13.37 5.62 -0.60
N ILE A 576 14.33 4.95 0.05
CA ILE A 576 14.16 4.19 1.29
C ILE A 576 14.40 5.09 2.52
N ASP A 577 15.45 5.90 2.48
CA ASP A 577 15.79 6.81 3.58
C ASP A 577 16.08 8.25 3.11
N SER A 578 15.21 9.17 3.51
CA SER A 578 15.27 10.57 3.12
C SER A 578 14.98 11.49 4.31
N ASN A 579 15.72 12.58 4.40
CA ASN A 579 15.55 13.64 5.39
C ASN A 579 14.52 14.71 4.98
N TYR A 580 13.69 14.43 3.98
CA TYR A 580 12.63 15.32 3.54
C TYR A 580 11.46 14.54 2.95
N THR A 581 10.28 15.16 2.97
CA THR A 581 9.09 14.72 2.26
C THR A 581 8.32 15.92 1.69
N PHE A 582 7.11 15.72 1.16
CA PHE A 582 6.22 16.78 0.70
C PHE A 582 4.95 16.82 1.53
N LEU A 583 4.63 17.97 2.14
CA LEU A 583 3.47 18.16 3.00
C LEU A 583 2.70 19.44 2.64
N ASN A 584 1.39 19.41 2.79
CA ASN A 584 0.53 20.58 2.99
C ASN A 584 0.10 20.63 4.47
N ALA A 585 -0.70 21.61 4.88
CA ALA A 585 -1.12 21.74 6.28
C ALA A 585 -1.89 20.52 6.79
N GLU A 586 -2.85 20.00 6.02
CA GLU A 586 -3.72 18.88 6.43
C GLU A 586 -2.91 17.58 6.66
N LEU A 587 -1.98 17.26 5.75
CA LEU A 587 -1.12 16.08 5.94
C LEU A 587 -0.07 16.29 7.04
N ALA A 588 0.43 17.52 7.20
CA ALA A 588 1.35 17.84 8.29
C ALA A 588 0.69 17.69 9.66
N GLU A 589 -0.54 18.17 9.82
CA GLU A 589 -1.36 17.95 11.02
C GLU A 589 -1.57 16.46 11.29
N TYR A 590 -1.95 15.69 10.25
CA TYR A 590 -2.09 14.24 10.37
C TYR A 590 -0.79 13.53 10.80
N TYR A 591 0.36 14.03 10.37
CA TYR A 591 1.68 13.53 10.76
C TYR A 591 2.23 14.15 12.04
N ARG A 592 1.52 15.07 12.70
CA ARG A 592 1.99 15.85 13.85
C ARG A 592 3.29 16.61 13.55
N VAL A 593 3.44 17.13 12.33
CA VAL A 593 4.57 17.97 11.91
C VAL A 593 4.16 19.45 12.05
N PRO A 594 4.74 20.20 13.01
CA PRO A 594 4.32 21.57 13.28
C PRO A 594 4.80 22.56 12.20
N ASN A 595 4.24 23.77 12.24
CA ASN A 595 4.68 24.93 11.45
C ASN A 595 4.52 24.81 9.91
N ILE A 596 3.53 24.04 9.43
CA ILE A 596 3.18 23.95 8.01
C ILE A 596 1.76 24.48 7.78
N GLU A 597 1.63 25.57 7.02
CA GLU A 597 0.33 26.23 6.78
C GLU A 597 -0.10 26.21 5.31
N GLY A 598 -1.41 26.17 5.03
CA GLY A 598 -1.96 26.30 3.69
C GLY A 598 -2.05 24.99 2.88
N LYS A 599 -2.81 25.05 1.78
CA LYS A 599 -3.29 23.87 1.03
C LYS A 599 -2.27 23.26 0.07
N HIS A 600 -1.24 24.01 -0.29
CA HIS A 600 -0.25 23.57 -1.29
C HIS A 600 0.84 22.70 -0.67
N MET A 601 1.13 21.59 -1.35
CA MET A 601 2.25 20.72 -1.02
C MET A 601 3.58 21.45 -1.20
N ARG A 602 4.50 21.24 -0.25
CA ARG A 602 5.86 21.78 -0.32
C ARG A 602 6.86 20.78 0.23
N ARG A 603 8.11 20.89 -0.20
CA ARG A 603 9.20 20.10 0.36
C ARG A 603 9.45 20.54 1.81
N VAL A 604 9.37 19.61 2.75
CA VAL A 604 9.59 19.83 4.19
C VAL A 604 10.72 18.93 4.66
N LYS A 605 11.65 19.48 5.46
CA LYS A 605 12.71 18.70 6.09
C LYS A 605 12.10 17.87 7.23
N ILE A 606 12.41 16.58 7.27
CA ILE A 606 12.02 15.66 8.33
C ILE A 606 13.21 15.47 9.25
N ASN A 607 13.03 15.79 10.54
CA ASN A 607 14.06 15.66 11.58
C ASN A 607 13.72 14.57 12.61
N THR A 608 12.82 13.64 12.27
CA THR A 608 12.48 12.48 13.11
C THR A 608 13.06 11.20 12.52
N ARG A 609 13.38 10.22 13.37
CA ARG A 609 13.78 8.86 12.97
C ARG A 609 12.60 8.02 12.49
N GLN A 610 11.37 8.41 12.85
CA GLN A 610 10.15 7.68 12.52
C GLN A 610 9.95 7.69 10.99
N ARG A 611 9.89 8.90 10.40
CA ARG A 611 9.58 9.09 8.97
C ARG A 611 10.82 9.36 8.12
N GLY A 612 10.69 9.09 6.83
CA GLY A 612 11.74 9.31 5.84
C GLY A 612 11.72 8.21 4.78
N GLY A 613 11.70 8.60 3.51
CA GLY A 613 11.49 7.65 2.41
C GLY A 613 10.08 7.04 2.37
N ILE A 614 9.82 6.23 1.35
CA ILE A 614 8.47 5.76 1.02
C ILE A 614 7.86 4.82 2.06
N LEU A 615 8.67 4.15 2.89
CA LEU A 615 8.19 3.26 3.94
C LEU A 615 7.47 4.00 5.08
N GLY A 616 7.68 5.32 5.20
CA GLY A 616 6.99 6.18 6.17
C GLY A 616 5.82 6.97 5.60
N HIS A 617 5.48 6.79 4.31
CA HIS A 617 4.37 7.51 3.66
C HIS A 617 3.03 6.82 3.96
N ALA A 618 2.02 7.58 4.37
CA ALA A 618 0.69 7.06 4.66
C ALA A 618 0.07 6.31 3.49
N SER A 619 0.30 6.76 2.25
CA SER A 619 -0.26 6.09 1.08
C SER A 619 0.31 4.68 0.89
N VAL A 620 1.58 4.46 1.24
CA VAL A 620 2.25 3.15 1.17
C VAL A 620 1.79 2.25 2.32
N LEU A 621 1.65 2.82 3.52
CA LEU A 621 1.19 2.08 4.69
C LEU A 621 -0.27 1.62 4.52
N ALA A 622 -1.10 2.45 3.89
CA ALA A 622 -2.49 2.14 3.59
C ALA A 622 -2.63 1.00 2.57
N THR A 623 -1.85 1.03 1.48
CA THR A 623 -1.87 -0.06 0.47
C THR A 623 -1.28 -1.38 0.97
N THR A 624 -0.59 -1.37 2.11
CA THR A 624 0.04 -2.57 2.70
C THR A 624 -0.69 -3.06 3.95
N SER A 625 -1.88 -2.53 4.22
CA SER A 625 -2.70 -2.88 5.39
C SER A 625 -4.14 -3.19 4.97
N PHE A 626 -4.93 -3.78 5.87
CA PHE A 626 -6.39 -3.83 5.69
C PHE A 626 -6.99 -2.49 6.13
N PRO A 627 -8.21 -2.11 5.67
CA PRO A 627 -8.81 -0.84 6.07
C PRO A 627 -8.94 -0.63 7.58
N HIS A 628 -9.12 -1.70 8.36
CA HIS A 628 -9.37 -1.65 9.81
C HIS A 628 -8.25 -2.24 10.67
N ARG A 629 -7.16 -2.77 10.08
CA ARG A 629 -6.03 -3.34 10.84
C ARG A 629 -4.74 -3.40 10.03
N THR A 630 -3.60 -3.34 10.71
CA THR A 630 -2.28 -3.57 10.12
C THR A 630 -2.09 -5.03 9.67
N SER A 631 -1.06 -5.28 8.85
CA SER A 631 -0.71 -6.64 8.45
C SER A 631 0.80 -6.75 8.16
N PRO A 632 1.58 -7.34 9.09
CA PRO A 632 3.00 -7.61 8.86
C PRO A 632 3.24 -8.43 7.59
N VAL A 633 2.42 -9.45 7.35
CA VAL A 633 2.54 -10.34 6.18
C VAL A 633 2.36 -9.57 4.86
N LEU A 634 1.35 -8.71 4.76
CA LEU A 634 1.13 -7.89 3.56
C LEU A 634 2.26 -6.88 3.36
N ARG A 635 2.74 -6.22 4.43
CA ARG A 635 3.86 -5.28 4.39
C ARG A 635 5.15 -5.94 3.91
N GLY A 636 5.51 -7.08 4.50
CA GLY A 636 6.70 -7.84 4.11
C GLY A 636 6.61 -8.36 2.67
N THR A 637 5.45 -8.90 2.29
CA THR A 637 5.22 -9.39 0.91
C THR A 637 5.30 -8.26 -0.10
N TRP A 638 4.78 -7.07 0.23
CA TRP A 638 4.87 -5.89 -0.62
C TRP A 638 6.32 -5.42 -0.77
N ILE A 639 7.13 -5.40 0.29
CA ILE A 639 8.57 -5.07 0.16
C ILE A 639 9.26 -6.05 -0.79
N LEU A 640 9.09 -7.36 -0.59
CA LEU A 640 9.72 -8.39 -1.42
C LEU A 640 9.28 -8.32 -2.88
N THR A 641 7.98 -8.17 -3.12
CA THR A 641 7.38 -8.23 -4.47
C THR A 641 7.51 -6.91 -5.22
N THR A 642 7.13 -5.82 -4.57
CA THR A 642 7.01 -4.49 -5.20
C THR A 642 8.36 -3.80 -5.28
N LEU A 643 9.11 -3.78 -4.17
CA LEU A 643 10.38 -3.04 -4.09
C LEU A 643 11.59 -3.87 -4.55
N LEU A 644 11.68 -5.13 -4.15
CA LEU A 644 12.89 -5.94 -4.41
C LEU A 644 12.76 -6.85 -5.64
N GLY A 645 11.54 -7.12 -6.11
CA GLY A 645 11.31 -8.02 -7.24
C GLY A 645 11.70 -9.47 -6.96
N THR A 646 11.63 -9.88 -5.69
CA THR A 646 11.86 -11.24 -5.19
C THR A 646 10.61 -11.73 -4.50
N PRO A 647 9.47 -11.89 -5.21
CA PRO A 647 8.21 -12.29 -4.59
C PRO A 647 8.37 -13.64 -3.88
N PRO A 648 7.74 -13.84 -2.70
CA PRO A 648 7.69 -15.15 -2.10
C PRO A 648 6.96 -16.14 -3.03
N PRO A 649 7.24 -17.44 -2.97
CA PRO A 649 6.48 -18.44 -3.72
C PRO A 649 5.00 -18.38 -3.31
N PRO A 650 4.08 -18.84 -4.18
CA PRO A 650 2.67 -18.93 -3.80
C PRO A 650 2.51 -19.79 -2.53
N PRO A 651 1.45 -19.58 -1.71
CA PRO A 651 1.21 -20.44 -0.57
C PRO A 651 1.02 -21.90 -1.01
N PRO A 652 1.44 -22.89 -0.21
CA PRO A 652 1.15 -24.29 -0.51
C PRO A 652 -0.38 -24.55 -0.60
N PRO A 653 -0.84 -25.56 -1.38
CA PRO A 653 -2.21 -26.04 -1.24
C PRO A 653 -2.41 -26.63 0.17
N ASP A 654 -3.59 -26.39 0.76
CA ASP A 654 -3.99 -26.84 2.09
C ASP A 654 -3.16 -26.21 3.24
N VAL A 655 -3.04 -24.87 3.28
CA VAL A 655 -2.62 -24.18 4.51
C VAL A 655 -3.81 -24.19 5.46
N PRO A 656 -3.73 -24.83 6.64
CA PRO A 656 -4.80 -24.73 7.63
C PRO A 656 -5.00 -23.28 8.04
N GLU A 657 -6.23 -22.90 8.38
CA GLU A 657 -6.45 -21.63 9.07
C GLU A 657 -5.57 -21.59 10.32
N ILE A 658 -5.10 -20.41 10.71
CA ILE A 658 -4.34 -20.25 11.95
C ILE A 658 -5.31 -20.57 13.09
N GLU A 659 -5.34 -21.82 13.52
CA GLU A 659 -6.04 -22.25 14.73
C GLU A 659 -5.37 -21.54 15.90
N VAL A 660 -5.99 -20.46 16.35
CA VAL A 660 -5.67 -19.87 17.64
C VAL A 660 -6.27 -20.83 18.65
N GLY A 661 -5.46 -21.75 19.18
CA GLY A 661 -5.93 -22.76 20.10
C GLY A 661 -6.77 -22.14 21.23
N GLY A 662 -8.05 -22.54 21.31
CA GLY A 662 -8.99 -22.11 22.34
C GLY A 662 -8.72 -22.81 23.66
N GLY A 663 -7.59 -22.49 24.30
CA GLY A 663 -7.25 -22.99 25.63
C GLY A 663 -6.22 -22.09 26.32
N ARG A 664 -5.92 -22.38 27.59
CA ARG A 664 -5.06 -21.63 28.57
C ARG A 664 -3.64 -21.19 28.12
N ARG A 665 -3.27 -21.31 26.84
CA ARG A 665 -2.09 -20.70 26.20
C ARG A 665 -2.46 -20.15 24.81
N ALA A 666 -3.62 -19.52 24.71
CA ALA A 666 -4.00 -18.79 23.52
C ALA A 666 -3.02 -17.62 23.38
N VAL A 667 -2.18 -17.72 22.35
CA VAL A 667 -1.20 -16.72 22.00
C VAL A 667 -1.91 -15.37 21.79
N SER A 668 -1.59 -14.35 22.61
CA SER A 668 -2.40 -13.13 22.71
C SER A 668 -2.10 -12.14 21.58
N THR A 669 -0.85 -12.11 21.09
CA THR A 669 -0.43 -11.15 20.05
C THR A 669 -0.39 -11.76 18.66
N LEU A 670 -0.62 -10.95 17.61
CA LEU A 670 -0.48 -11.38 16.21
C LEU A 670 0.94 -11.88 15.89
N ARG A 671 1.96 -11.30 16.53
CA ARG A 671 3.37 -11.66 16.33
C ARG A 671 3.63 -13.08 16.79
N GLU A 672 3.29 -13.39 18.03
CA GLU A 672 3.48 -14.73 18.57
C GLU A 672 2.65 -15.77 17.77
N LYS A 673 1.43 -15.41 17.28
CA LYS A 673 0.64 -16.30 16.40
C LYS A 673 1.39 -16.64 15.11
N LEU A 674 2.07 -15.66 14.51
CA LEU A 674 2.91 -15.86 13.33
C LEU A 674 4.19 -16.62 13.66
N GLU A 675 4.79 -16.43 14.84
CA GLU A 675 5.95 -17.19 15.30
C GLU A 675 5.62 -18.68 15.48
N VAL A 676 4.48 -19.02 16.11
CA VAL A 676 3.99 -20.40 16.19
C VAL A 676 3.73 -20.96 14.78
N HIS A 677 3.16 -20.16 13.88
CA HIS A 677 2.96 -20.59 12.48
C HIS A 677 4.29 -20.90 11.76
N ARG A 678 5.36 -20.17 12.11
CA ARG A 678 6.72 -20.35 11.58
C ARG A 678 7.46 -21.57 12.10
N ASP A 679 7.03 -22.20 13.20
CA ASP A 679 7.69 -23.41 13.72
C ASP A 679 7.60 -24.60 12.76
N SER A 680 6.65 -24.59 11.83
CA SER A 680 6.57 -25.62 10.80
C SER A 680 7.62 -25.40 9.70
N LYS A 681 8.36 -26.47 9.34
CA LYS A 681 9.35 -26.43 8.23
C LYS A 681 8.78 -25.93 6.90
N ARG A 682 7.47 -26.14 6.68
CA ARG A 682 6.73 -25.73 5.47
C ARG A 682 6.51 -24.22 5.41
N CYS A 683 6.24 -23.56 6.54
CA CYS A 683 5.95 -22.14 6.58
C CYS A 683 7.20 -21.29 6.89
N ALA A 684 8.14 -21.83 7.68
CA ALA A 684 9.39 -21.15 8.06
C ALA A 684 10.18 -20.63 6.85
N GLY A 685 10.23 -21.40 5.76
CA GLY A 685 11.03 -21.09 4.58
C GLY A 685 10.69 -19.76 3.91
N CYS A 686 9.40 -19.39 3.93
CA CYS A 686 8.90 -18.14 3.33
C CYS A 686 8.72 -17.03 4.39
N HIS A 687 8.09 -17.36 5.52
CA HIS A 687 7.78 -16.39 6.56
C HIS A 687 9.02 -15.83 7.27
N SER A 688 10.14 -16.55 7.28
CA SER A 688 11.43 -16.01 7.73
C SER A 688 11.94 -14.83 6.90
N GLN A 689 11.46 -14.65 5.66
CA GLN A 689 11.78 -13.48 4.83
C GLN A 689 10.70 -12.41 4.87
N ILE A 690 9.44 -12.81 5.09
CA ILE A 690 8.28 -11.92 5.01
C ILE A 690 8.08 -11.18 6.35
N ASP A 691 7.91 -11.93 7.43
CA ASP A 691 7.40 -11.39 8.68
C ASP A 691 8.37 -10.39 9.33
N PRO A 692 9.70 -10.62 9.36
CA PRO A 692 10.65 -9.65 9.90
C PRO A 692 10.56 -8.26 9.25
N LEU A 693 10.35 -8.21 7.94
CA LEU A 693 10.20 -6.96 7.19
C LEU A 693 8.90 -6.23 7.57
N GLY A 694 7.84 -6.99 7.84
CA GLY A 694 6.55 -6.47 8.27
C GLY A 694 6.55 -5.97 9.71
N PHE A 695 7.10 -6.74 10.64
CA PHE A 695 7.17 -6.39 12.07
C PHE A 695 7.87 -5.06 12.31
N ALA A 696 8.97 -4.80 11.59
CA ALA A 696 9.67 -3.53 11.69
C ALA A 696 8.83 -2.31 11.27
N LEU A 697 7.70 -2.49 10.58
CA LEU A 697 6.79 -1.40 10.24
C LEU A 697 5.58 -1.31 11.18
N GLU A 698 5.42 -2.21 12.14
CA GLU A 698 4.22 -2.23 13.00
C GLU A 698 4.11 -1.04 13.96
N ASN A 699 5.16 -0.23 14.13
CA ASN A 699 5.03 1.10 14.74
C ASN A 699 4.11 2.03 13.94
N TYR A 700 3.77 1.70 12.70
CA TYR A 700 2.78 2.42 11.92
C TYR A 700 1.42 1.73 11.93
N SER A 701 0.37 2.48 12.24
CA SER A 701 -1.02 2.09 11.97
C SER A 701 -1.29 1.97 10.46
N GLU A 702 -2.51 1.61 10.08
CA GLU A 702 -2.90 1.32 8.69
C GLU A 702 -2.63 2.50 7.77
N PHE A 703 -2.92 3.72 8.22
CA PHE A 703 -2.68 4.96 7.45
C PHE A 703 -1.44 5.71 7.96
N GLY A 704 -0.59 5.04 8.73
CA GLY A 704 0.73 5.53 9.09
C GLY A 704 0.79 6.52 10.25
N ARG A 705 -0.17 6.51 11.18
CA ARG A 705 0.03 7.12 12.51
C ARG A 705 1.01 6.27 13.31
N TRP A 706 1.83 6.92 14.13
CA TRP A 706 2.80 6.22 14.97
C TRP A 706 2.13 5.53 16.16
N ARG A 707 2.69 4.40 16.61
CA ARG A 707 2.27 3.59 17.77
C ARG A 707 3.50 3.18 18.58
N ASN A 708 3.47 3.42 19.88
CA ASN A 708 4.48 2.96 20.86
C ASN A 708 4.14 1.55 21.38
N GLY A 709 5.04 0.96 22.17
CA GLY A 709 4.80 -0.35 22.81
C GLY A 709 4.70 -1.56 21.85
N VAL A 710 5.23 -1.46 20.63
CA VAL A 710 5.17 -2.54 19.62
C VAL A 710 6.52 -3.22 19.47
N ASP A 711 6.56 -4.56 19.58
CA ASP A 711 7.75 -5.33 19.23
C ASP A 711 8.00 -5.27 17.71
N ASN A 712 9.01 -4.49 17.34
CA ASN A 712 9.36 -4.15 15.97
C ASN A 712 10.68 -4.80 15.51
N ARG A 713 11.14 -5.83 16.23
CA ARG A 713 12.41 -6.50 15.96
C ARG A 713 12.26 -7.50 14.80
N GLY A 714 13.26 -7.53 13.92
CA GLY A 714 13.32 -8.45 12.79
C GLY A 714 14.71 -9.05 12.59
N GLU A 715 14.74 -10.33 12.21
CA GLU A 715 15.95 -11.06 11.81
C GLU A 715 15.73 -11.74 10.45
N LEU A 716 16.56 -11.42 9.47
CA LEU A 716 16.50 -12.00 8.13
C LEU A 716 17.30 -13.32 8.05
N PRO A 717 17.03 -14.19 7.06
CA PRO A 717 17.72 -15.47 6.95
C PRO A 717 19.23 -15.37 6.66
N ASN A 718 19.72 -14.21 6.24
CA ASN A 718 21.15 -13.97 6.09
C ASN A 718 21.84 -13.63 7.42
N GLY A 719 21.11 -13.51 8.54
CA GLY A 719 21.61 -13.13 9.86
C GLY A 719 21.50 -11.63 10.17
N ALA A 720 21.00 -10.81 9.24
CA ALA A 720 20.84 -9.38 9.47
C ALA A 720 19.73 -9.11 10.50
N ARG A 721 20.03 -8.35 11.54
CA ARG A 721 19.07 -8.01 12.62
C ARG A 721 18.80 -6.52 12.64
N PHE A 722 17.56 -6.13 12.88
CA PHE A 722 17.18 -4.72 12.94
C PHE A 722 15.98 -4.47 13.85
N ARG A 723 15.83 -3.20 14.24
CA ARG A 723 14.73 -2.72 15.05
C ARG A 723 14.01 -1.55 14.39
N GLY A 724 12.69 -1.68 14.30
CA GLY A 724 11.81 -0.65 13.78
C GLY A 724 12.08 -0.21 12.35
N PRO A 725 11.40 0.86 11.89
CA PRO A 725 11.49 1.31 10.51
C PRO A 725 12.91 1.78 10.15
N GLN A 726 13.65 2.35 11.11
CA GLN A 726 15.01 2.83 10.88
C GLN A 726 15.98 1.68 10.61
N GLY A 727 15.98 0.64 11.45
CA GLY A 727 16.85 -0.51 11.25
C GLY A 727 16.52 -1.27 9.97
N LEU A 728 15.23 -1.40 9.63
CA LEU A 728 14.79 -1.99 8.36
C LEU A 728 15.35 -1.23 7.15
N LYS A 729 15.28 0.11 7.15
CA LYS A 729 15.86 0.93 6.07
C LYS A 729 17.35 0.66 5.91
N MET A 730 18.10 0.64 7.01
CA MET A 730 19.53 0.34 7.01
C MET A 730 19.80 -1.06 6.44
N ALA A 731 19.05 -2.08 6.88
CA ALA A 731 19.19 -3.45 6.39
C ALA A 731 18.93 -3.59 4.88
N LEU A 732 17.90 -2.90 4.37
CA LEU A 732 17.58 -2.90 2.93
C LEU A 732 18.66 -2.21 2.11
N ILE A 733 19.20 -1.09 2.61
CA ILE A 733 20.27 -0.34 1.94
C ILE A 733 21.57 -1.14 1.92
N ASP A 734 21.93 -1.79 3.04
CA ASP A 734 23.15 -2.57 3.14
C ASP A 734 23.10 -3.83 2.26
N THR A 735 21.99 -4.59 2.34
CA THR A 735 21.95 -5.95 1.80
C THR A 735 21.16 -6.09 0.49
N ARG A 736 20.23 -5.17 0.18
CA ARG A 736 19.24 -5.34 -0.93
C ARG A 736 19.19 -4.19 -1.94
N LEU A 737 20.12 -3.22 -1.89
CA LEU A 737 20.08 -2.04 -2.76
C LEU A 737 20.13 -2.37 -4.26
N ASP A 738 20.89 -3.40 -4.65
CA ASP A 738 20.98 -3.85 -6.05
C ASP A 738 19.67 -4.49 -6.54
N ASP A 739 18.96 -5.22 -5.67
CA ASP A 739 17.63 -5.77 -5.98
C ASP A 739 16.63 -4.63 -6.22
N LEU A 740 16.63 -3.62 -5.34
CA LEU A 740 15.82 -2.41 -5.49
C LEU A 740 16.12 -1.69 -6.81
N GLY A 741 17.41 -1.51 -7.13
CA GLY A 741 17.87 -0.89 -8.38
C GLY A 741 17.37 -1.63 -9.62
N LYS A 742 17.58 -2.95 -9.67
CA LYS A 742 17.11 -3.80 -10.78
C LYS A 742 15.59 -3.80 -10.90
N GLN A 743 14.88 -3.87 -9.78
CA GLN A 743 13.42 -3.86 -9.79
C GLN A 743 12.85 -2.53 -10.31
N LEU A 744 13.41 -1.40 -9.89
CA LEU A 744 13.00 -0.10 -10.43
C LEU A 744 13.28 -0.01 -11.94
N ILE A 745 14.43 -0.52 -12.41
CA ILE A 745 14.73 -0.60 -13.85
C ILE A 745 13.68 -1.46 -14.57
N ARG A 746 13.32 -2.64 -14.05
CA ARG A 746 12.29 -3.51 -14.64
C ARG A 746 10.95 -2.79 -14.76
N LYS A 747 10.50 -2.16 -13.67
CA LYS A 747 9.21 -1.47 -13.61
C LYS A 747 9.19 -0.28 -14.56
N MET A 748 10.23 0.55 -14.54
CA MET A 748 10.31 1.72 -15.40
C MET A 748 10.48 1.35 -16.88
N LEU A 749 11.22 0.29 -17.20
CA LEU A 749 11.34 -0.22 -18.58
C LEU A 749 10.00 -0.79 -19.08
N SER A 750 9.27 -1.54 -18.24
CA SER A 750 7.93 -2.03 -18.57
C SER A 750 6.96 -0.90 -18.88
N TYR A 751 6.93 0.14 -18.02
CA TYR A 751 6.12 1.34 -18.21
C TYR A 751 6.51 2.11 -19.48
N ALA A 752 7.82 2.31 -19.71
CA ALA A 752 8.35 3.03 -20.88
C ALA A 752 8.00 2.33 -22.21
N LEU A 753 8.03 1.00 -22.23
CA LEU A 753 7.66 0.21 -23.41
C LEU A 753 6.15 0.02 -23.55
N GLY A 754 5.40 0.14 -22.44
CA GLY A 754 3.96 -0.12 -22.39
C GLY A 754 3.61 -1.59 -22.59
N ARG A 755 4.43 -2.50 -22.06
CA ARG A 755 4.22 -3.96 -22.11
C ARG A 755 4.87 -4.66 -20.93
N GLN A 756 4.42 -5.88 -20.66
CA GLN A 756 5.15 -6.79 -19.77
C GLN A 756 6.55 -7.08 -20.32
N LEU A 757 7.54 -7.16 -19.42
CA LEU A 757 8.88 -7.61 -19.77
C LEU A 757 8.91 -9.13 -19.91
N GLU A 758 9.68 -9.57 -20.89
CA GLU A 758 9.95 -10.97 -21.16
C GLU A 758 11.35 -11.33 -20.66
N TYR A 759 11.66 -12.63 -20.61
CA TYR A 759 12.97 -13.10 -20.14
C TYR A 759 14.16 -12.40 -20.82
N TYR A 760 14.04 -12.05 -22.10
CA TYR A 760 15.13 -11.42 -22.85
C TYR A 760 15.37 -9.95 -22.49
N ASP A 761 14.40 -9.27 -21.89
CA ASP A 761 14.55 -7.87 -21.46
C ASP A 761 15.46 -7.78 -20.22
N GLU A 762 15.59 -8.87 -19.46
CA GLU A 762 16.45 -8.94 -18.26
C GLU A 762 17.93 -8.69 -18.60
N ALA A 763 18.38 -8.98 -19.83
CA ALA A 763 19.72 -8.63 -20.29
C ALA A 763 19.96 -7.10 -20.21
N VAL A 764 18.97 -6.32 -20.63
CA VAL A 764 19.02 -4.84 -20.62
C VAL A 764 18.93 -4.31 -19.19
N VAL A 765 18.09 -4.92 -18.35
CA VAL A 765 17.98 -4.58 -16.93
C VAL A 765 19.34 -4.70 -16.25
N ARG A 766 20.04 -5.82 -16.48
CA ARG A 766 21.38 -6.10 -15.92
C ARG A 766 22.43 -5.13 -16.47
N GLU A 767 22.41 -4.88 -17.78
CA GLU A 767 23.33 -3.94 -18.43
C GLU A 767 23.20 -2.52 -17.84
N ILE A 768 21.97 -2.04 -17.63
CA ILE A 768 21.72 -0.74 -16.99
C ILE A 768 22.14 -0.77 -15.52
N ALA A 769 21.80 -1.84 -14.79
CA ALA A 769 22.16 -1.98 -13.38
C ALA A 769 23.69 -1.95 -13.19
N GLU A 770 24.45 -2.67 -14.03
CA GLU A 770 25.92 -2.66 -14.01
C GLU A 770 26.50 -1.26 -14.20
N ARG A 771 25.93 -0.45 -15.10
CA ARG A 771 26.38 0.93 -15.32
C ARG A 771 26.09 1.86 -14.15
N LEU A 772 24.95 1.69 -13.48
CA LEU A 772 24.47 2.63 -12.46
C LEU A 772 24.84 2.24 -11.03
N LYS A 773 25.19 0.97 -10.78
CA LYS A 773 25.51 0.43 -9.45
C LYS A 773 26.58 1.23 -8.73
N GLY A 774 27.68 1.56 -9.41
CA GLY A 774 28.81 2.31 -8.83
C GLY A 774 28.46 3.74 -8.39
N SER A 775 27.35 4.29 -8.89
CA SER A 775 26.83 5.62 -8.54
C SER A 775 25.60 5.57 -7.62
N GLY A 776 25.22 4.39 -7.11
CA GLY A 776 24.05 4.23 -6.24
C GLY A 776 22.70 4.35 -6.96
N TYR A 777 22.64 3.95 -8.24
CA TYR A 777 21.43 4.02 -9.09
C TYR A 777 20.73 5.40 -9.13
N PRO A 778 21.40 6.46 -9.61
CA PRO A 778 20.78 7.78 -9.71
C PRO A 778 19.54 7.76 -10.62
N LEU A 779 18.41 8.26 -10.13
CA LEU A 779 17.11 8.06 -10.80
C LEU A 779 16.98 8.78 -12.15
N LYS A 780 17.63 9.93 -12.35
CA LYS A 780 17.63 10.63 -13.65
C LYS A 780 18.45 9.87 -14.68
N ASP A 781 19.61 9.36 -14.26
CA ASP A 781 20.47 8.58 -15.12
C ASP A 781 19.79 7.26 -15.50
N MET A 782 19.01 6.66 -14.61
CA MET A 782 18.15 5.52 -14.93
C MET A 782 17.13 5.82 -16.05
N VAL A 783 16.42 6.95 -15.96
CA VAL A 783 15.50 7.41 -17.01
C VAL A 783 16.24 7.57 -18.36
N LEU A 784 17.45 8.12 -18.33
CA LEU A 784 18.29 8.30 -19.52
C LEU A 784 18.71 6.96 -20.12
N GLU A 785 19.20 6.03 -19.30
CA GLU A 785 19.61 4.70 -19.73
C GLU A 785 18.46 3.92 -20.35
N ILE A 786 17.26 3.99 -19.78
CA ILE A 786 16.05 3.37 -20.34
C ILE A 786 15.70 3.98 -21.69
N GLY A 787 15.67 5.31 -21.80
CA GLY A 787 15.34 6.02 -23.05
C GLY A 787 16.35 5.81 -24.18
N LEU A 788 17.56 5.35 -23.86
CA LEU A 788 18.62 5.01 -24.81
C LEU A 788 18.78 3.50 -25.05
N SER A 789 18.07 2.68 -24.27
CA SER A 789 18.23 1.23 -24.28
C SER A 789 17.86 0.59 -25.63
N TYR A 790 18.39 -0.61 -25.85
CA TYR A 790 18.12 -1.39 -27.06
C TYR A 790 16.62 -1.61 -27.34
N PRO A 791 15.79 -2.13 -26.39
CA PRO A 791 14.36 -2.35 -26.61
C PRO A 791 13.58 -1.05 -26.75
N PHE A 792 14.09 0.09 -26.24
CA PHE A 792 13.44 1.39 -26.40
C PHE A 792 13.71 2.04 -27.76
N THR A 793 14.88 1.79 -28.36
CA THR A 793 15.28 2.41 -29.64
C THR A 793 15.17 1.47 -30.85
N THR A 794 14.89 0.19 -30.60
CA THR A 794 14.78 -0.87 -31.61
C THR A 794 13.46 -1.62 -31.41
N LYS A 795 12.90 -2.19 -32.48
CA LYS A 795 11.67 -2.98 -32.46
C LYS A 795 11.79 -4.21 -33.34
N ARG A 796 11.02 -5.25 -33.01
CA ARG A 796 10.86 -6.47 -33.82
C ARG A 796 9.37 -6.82 -33.92
N VAL A 797 8.93 -7.21 -35.11
CA VAL A 797 7.63 -7.86 -35.31
C VAL A 797 7.85 -9.38 -35.31
N PRO A 798 7.23 -10.15 -34.38
CA PRO A 798 7.37 -11.60 -34.31
C PRO A 798 7.02 -12.30 -35.62
N ALA A 799 7.77 -13.35 -35.96
CA ALA A 799 7.49 -14.20 -37.13
C ALA A 799 6.14 -14.92 -37.04
N GLU A 800 5.70 -15.27 -35.83
CA GLU A 800 4.44 -15.98 -35.62
C GLU A 800 3.20 -15.15 -36.00
N LEU A 801 3.28 -13.82 -35.98
CA LEU A 801 2.17 -12.95 -36.36
C LEU A 801 1.93 -12.91 -37.88
N SER A 802 2.91 -13.27 -38.72
CA SER A 802 2.68 -13.37 -40.17
C SER A 802 1.93 -14.63 -40.59
N ASN A 803 1.98 -15.69 -39.77
CA ASN A 803 1.33 -16.96 -40.09
C ASN A 803 -0.17 -16.95 -39.79
N LYS A 804 -0.64 -16.08 -38.88
CA LYS A 804 -2.07 -15.92 -38.55
C LYS A 804 -2.83 -15.01 -39.53
N THR A 805 -2.13 -14.25 -40.37
CA THR A 805 -2.77 -13.40 -41.41
C THR A 805 -3.00 -14.12 -42.74
N ASN A 806 -2.52 -15.36 -42.89
CA ASN A 806 -2.68 -16.19 -44.10
C ASN A 806 -3.67 -17.36 -43.91
N SER A 807 -4.39 -17.44 -42.78
CA SER A 807 -5.41 -18.46 -42.50
C SER A 807 -6.81 -17.88 -42.48
#